data_AF-A0A6M4JAF9-F1
#
_entry.id   AF-A0A6M4JAF9-F1
#
_cell.length_a   1.000
_cell.length_b   1.000
_cell.length_c   1.000
_cell.angle_alpha   90.00
_cell.angle_beta   90.00
_cell.angle_gamma   90.00
#
_symmetry.space_group_name_H-M   'P 1'
#
loop_
_entity.id
_entity.type
_entity.pdbx_description
1 polymer ?
#
loop_
_entity_poly.entity_id
_entity_poly.type
_entity_poly.pdbx_seq_one_letter_code
_entity_poly.pdbx_strand_id
1 'polypeptide(L)'
;MKKKILLSSLTLLTVSPVFVLVSCQNNQTNQQVEKETELNKLVEKLKTDKTKTQRKTEQELTDLNKKLNDANQENLNFETKNAELNEKLEELSKEVEKLSGTKIQRNQKSAKDLFLIITNFLTEDLPNAIKLQNPTSFESNSDLFNRIKSSVLDTKENLKDTPEDFANLWTWESAILFTLNRASLVNDYIDDPRNPVTVITPKSPYMDDLFNWRIHDLELIIDQVNKNTYEQNEKEKILKQLQEIKQEYENAKNNSSLLSHQISSWYKLEQESEQGVVGKFINLKSEHNRSLLPSLKLPQFKISLFPVYKQIIDEDFKEKTKNKLSSLLRDYQFLLNNKASSFINSVSYDRLNKKIKKVALELSAALLSNNIDYFNEFQVWKDVDTFVLDAKSILLEAFFVETDKKKMQMDEEVDNQLNETKDGSLAKEFKETYEAKSKLKNNEAKYLYKDFYTKYNKLINNIKNDSHNDYTQSFDRYTKYLVLKRELELAKQIINLHTDLNEDLDNVDLKELLKWDNSAKYDNQIRTAQKNKERDEESYTQQKEKINELIVEFDEENDQASDYIESASEKAKEISELFITNFDPTIDEHNNVKGIWGHMYGDYNSNKIINLMRDYNKLVQTINKNYKDDQYDEDELKQKAKEIFTSSQNVKKILFGDENDQQDDDNLSIYGKFNKAHEDFNYGEVDTTVYDSQVSIIRDYQELLNYLANFANQDKDDIDTEKLTKELQIKIQFIKLKLSELENIYTEQGKWKDLSSAEEEQMKLLDSVKDTLKTNLMEIQEVIEELITPSDENEEFEIDGDKLVELAEKANEFLTSIGTLYDGFSPLTSLYETTISDYETNIRRATKKKENIPQTAKILSGQEIFVLLRYWKNTQETNFNKILLDDKTYQDKELAKFLHQETKFATQTRESYRNILKVDGSENSFDVEEQENQETPITAKTIYQEFNDLETKYAKSLLTWFKDHSENNKNDLLETRKKYYEYLNSFKDKNIYLSNSYIRFGSDLYIYDENEPDEHVVAAHFLDFYIKTQAVTDIMENLYEKYIK
;
A
#
# COMPACT_ATOMS: atom_id res chain seq x y z
N MET A 1 -59.76 -36.60 54.62
CA MET A 1 -60.61 -37.81 54.55
C MET A 1 -61.63 -37.66 53.43
N LYS A 2 -61.84 -38.71 52.64
CA LYS A 2 -62.78 -38.77 51.52
C LYS A 2 -64.25 -38.90 51.99
N LYS A 3 -65.15 -38.32 51.16
CA LYS A 3 -66.57 -38.66 50.86
C LYS A 3 -67.63 -38.28 51.90
N LYS A 4 -68.49 -37.28 51.62
CA LYS A 4 -69.69 -37.24 50.73
C LYS A 4 -70.94 -37.84 51.39
N ILE A 5 -71.96 -36.99 51.61
CA ILE A 5 -73.40 -37.09 51.28
C ILE A 5 -73.92 -35.65 51.40
N LEU A 6 -74.22 -34.92 50.32
CA LEU A 6 -75.45 -34.87 49.51
C LEU A 6 -76.68 -34.30 50.24
N LEU A 7 -77.16 -33.17 49.69
CA LEU A 7 -78.54 -32.66 49.48
C LEU A 7 -79.66 -33.19 50.41
N SER A 8 -80.64 -32.40 50.87
CA SER A 8 -81.38 -31.32 50.23
C SER A 8 -82.34 -30.67 51.26
N SER A 9 -82.71 -29.42 51.00
CA SER A 9 -83.98 -28.75 51.34
C SER A 9 -85.12 -29.60 51.94
N LEU A 10 -85.77 -29.10 53.00
CA LEU A 10 -87.19 -28.70 52.97
C LEU A 10 -87.62 -28.08 54.31
N THR A 11 -88.08 -26.83 54.24
CA THR A 11 -89.08 -26.23 55.14
C THR A 11 -90.36 -27.08 55.20
N LEU A 12 -90.89 -27.34 56.39
CA LEU A 12 -92.34 -27.43 56.65
C LEU A 12 -92.66 -27.31 58.16
N LEU A 13 -93.14 -26.12 58.52
CA LEU A 13 -94.19 -25.81 59.50
C LEU A 13 -95.10 -27.01 59.83
N THR A 14 -95.30 -27.41 61.08
CA THR A 14 -96.32 -26.96 62.06
C THR A 14 -96.41 -28.11 63.08
N VAL A 15 -96.75 -27.96 64.36
CA VAL A 15 -98.12 -27.94 64.90
C VAL A 15 -97.99 -27.77 66.43
N SER A 16 -98.48 -26.65 66.99
CA SER A 16 -99.34 -26.71 68.20
C SER A 16 -100.71 -27.20 67.72
N PRO A 17 -101.63 -27.83 68.51
CA PRO A 17 -102.03 -27.49 69.90
C PRO A 17 -102.44 -28.76 70.73
N VAL A 18 -102.96 -28.77 71.97
CA VAL A 18 -104.30 -28.36 72.47
C VAL A 18 -104.44 -28.79 73.96
N PHE A 19 -104.98 -27.86 74.76
CA PHE A 19 -105.93 -27.94 75.90
C PHE A 19 -105.84 -28.95 77.07
N VAL A 20 -105.80 -28.34 78.27
CA VAL A 20 -106.78 -28.38 79.39
C VAL A 20 -107.83 -29.51 79.41
N LEU A 21 -107.94 -30.24 80.54
CA LEU A 21 -109.11 -30.29 81.45
C LEU A 21 -109.13 -31.54 82.37
N VAL A 22 -109.21 -31.26 83.69
CA VAL A 22 -110.20 -31.74 84.67
C VAL A 22 -110.57 -33.25 84.76
N SER A 23 -110.49 -33.70 86.02
CA SER A 23 -111.29 -34.74 86.73
C SER A 23 -110.84 -36.22 86.77
N CYS A 24 -110.63 -36.64 88.02
CA CYS A 24 -111.01 -37.89 88.70
C CYS A 24 -110.55 -39.28 88.20
N GLN A 25 -109.58 -39.80 88.96
CA GLN A 25 -109.55 -41.09 89.71
C GLN A 25 -109.52 -42.49 89.04
N ASN A 26 -108.53 -43.25 89.56
CA ASN A 26 -108.41 -44.69 89.88
C ASN A 26 -108.14 -45.70 88.75
N ASN A 27 -106.93 -46.33 88.70
CA ASN A 27 -106.39 -47.52 89.42
C ASN A 27 -106.38 -48.73 88.43
N GLN A 28 -105.37 -49.58 88.24
CA GLN A 28 -104.38 -50.21 89.13
C GLN A 28 -103.06 -50.58 88.40
N THR A 29 -102.04 -50.88 89.20
CA THR A 29 -100.58 -50.96 88.96
C THR A 29 -100.00 -52.36 89.24
N ASN A 30 -98.89 -52.75 88.56
CA ASN A 30 -97.67 -53.34 89.19
C ASN A 30 -96.54 -53.83 88.26
N GLN A 31 -96.60 -53.73 86.92
CA GLN A 31 -95.47 -54.08 86.01
C GLN A 31 -94.62 -52.89 85.51
N GLN A 32 -94.91 -51.66 85.96
CA GLN A 32 -94.35 -50.43 85.39
C GLN A 32 -93.08 -49.91 86.10
N VAL A 33 -92.81 -50.34 87.33
CA VAL A 33 -91.80 -49.74 88.22
C VAL A 33 -90.35 -50.16 87.90
N GLU A 34 -90.10 -51.39 87.44
CA GLU A 34 -88.72 -51.83 87.11
C GLU A 34 -88.18 -51.19 85.82
N LYS A 35 -89.02 -51.01 84.79
CA LYS A 35 -88.61 -50.33 83.54
C LYS A 35 -88.33 -48.84 83.75
N GLU A 36 -89.04 -48.19 84.66
CA GLU A 36 -88.83 -46.78 85.02
C GLU A 36 -87.45 -46.55 85.66
N THR A 37 -86.94 -47.54 86.39
CA THR A 37 -85.68 -47.43 87.14
C THR A 37 -84.45 -47.56 86.22
N GLU A 38 -84.47 -48.45 85.22
CA GLU A 38 -83.40 -48.54 84.21
C GLU A 38 -83.38 -47.33 83.28
N LEU A 39 -84.56 -46.81 82.89
CA LEU A 39 -84.68 -45.63 82.05
C LEU A 39 -84.09 -44.40 82.75
N ASN A 40 -84.35 -44.23 84.05
CA ASN A 40 -83.80 -43.13 84.84
C ASN A 40 -82.26 -43.17 84.93
N LYS A 41 -81.65 -44.36 85.07
CA LYS A 41 -80.18 -44.52 85.05
C LYS A 41 -79.57 -44.16 83.69
N LEU A 42 -80.21 -44.53 82.58
CA LEU A 42 -79.74 -44.19 81.23
C LEU A 42 -79.83 -42.68 80.98
N VAL A 43 -80.92 -42.04 81.42
CA VAL A 43 -81.14 -40.60 81.33
C VAL A 43 -80.10 -39.82 82.13
N GLU A 44 -79.75 -40.27 83.35
CA GLU A 44 -78.67 -39.65 84.13
C GLU A 44 -77.31 -39.74 83.43
N LYS A 45 -76.95 -40.93 82.90
CA LYS A 45 -75.69 -41.12 82.19
C LYS A 45 -75.60 -40.23 80.95
N LEU A 46 -76.66 -40.15 80.15
CA LEU A 46 -76.75 -39.27 78.98
C LEU A 46 -76.68 -37.78 79.34
N LYS A 47 -77.30 -37.37 80.45
CA LYS A 47 -77.15 -36.00 80.97
C LYS A 47 -75.70 -35.70 81.32
N THR A 48 -75.04 -36.63 82.00
CA THR A 48 -73.64 -36.46 82.44
C THR A 48 -72.69 -36.37 81.25
N ASP A 49 -72.84 -37.24 80.24
CA ASP A 49 -72.04 -37.23 79.01
C ASP A 49 -72.31 -35.99 78.16
N LYS A 50 -73.56 -35.52 78.06
CA LYS A 50 -73.90 -34.24 77.42
C LYS A 50 -73.21 -33.08 78.11
N THR A 51 -73.23 -33.03 79.44
CA THR A 51 -72.60 -31.95 80.22
C THR A 51 -71.08 -31.95 80.06
N LYS A 52 -70.46 -33.14 80.00
CA LYS A 52 -69.01 -33.29 79.79
C LYS A 52 -68.59 -32.89 78.38
N THR A 53 -69.38 -33.26 77.36
CA THR A 53 -69.14 -32.88 75.97
C THR A 53 -69.30 -31.37 75.79
N GLN A 54 -70.36 -30.80 76.36
CA GLN A 54 -70.63 -29.36 76.31
C GLN A 54 -69.50 -28.53 76.94
N ARG A 55 -68.98 -28.93 78.11
CA ARG A 55 -67.81 -28.26 78.73
C ARG A 55 -66.55 -28.36 77.87
N LYS A 56 -66.30 -29.49 77.22
CA LYS A 56 -65.14 -29.66 76.34
C LYS A 56 -65.24 -28.76 75.10
N THR A 57 -66.42 -28.68 74.48
CA THR A 57 -66.66 -27.83 73.32
C THR A 57 -66.60 -26.35 73.68
N GLU A 58 -67.09 -25.96 74.86
CA GLU A 58 -66.96 -24.59 75.39
C GLU A 58 -65.49 -24.21 75.61
N GLN A 59 -64.67 -25.10 76.18
CA GLN A 59 -63.22 -24.87 76.31
C GLN A 59 -62.53 -24.72 74.94
N GLU A 60 -62.81 -25.62 73.98
CA GLU A 60 -62.24 -25.53 72.62
C GLU A 60 -62.65 -24.22 71.91
N LEU A 61 -63.90 -23.77 72.09
CA LEU A 61 -64.37 -22.47 71.57
C LEU A 61 -63.65 -21.29 72.21
N THR A 62 -63.37 -21.37 73.51
CA THR A 62 -62.68 -20.30 74.24
C THR A 62 -61.21 -20.20 73.78
N ASP A 63 -60.55 -21.34 73.59
CA ASP A 63 -59.17 -21.40 73.09
C ASP A 63 -59.05 -20.94 71.63
N LEU A 64 -60.02 -21.30 70.77
CA LEU A 64 -60.08 -20.83 69.38
C LEU A 64 -60.34 -19.32 69.30
N ASN A 65 -61.25 -18.79 70.11
CA ASN A 65 -61.50 -17.34 70.18
C ASN A 65 -60.27 -16.59 70.67
N LYS A 66 -59.51 -17.16 71.62
CA LYS A 66 -58.25 -16.57 72.07
C LYS A 66 -57.22 -16.55 70.94
N LYS A 67 -57.01 -17.66 70.22
CA LYS A 67 -56.10 -17.72 69.07
C LYS A 67 -56.50 -16.77 67.94
N LEU A 68 -57.81 -16.62 67.68
CA LEU A 68 -58.32 -15.69 66.67
C LEU A 68 -58.10 -14.23 67.08
N ASN A 69 -58.32 -13.90 68.35
CA ASN A 69 -58.05 -12.56 68.86
C ASN A 69 -56.54 -12.24 68.87
N ASP A 70 -55.69 -13.20 69.24
CA ASP A 70 -54.23 -13.05 69.21
C ASP A 70 -53.76 -12.83 67.75
N ALA A 71 -54.27 -13.61 66.79
CA ALA A 71 -53.96 -13.45 65.36
C ALA A 71 -54.47 -12.12 64.78
N ASN A 72 -55.66 -11.66 65.20
CA ASN A 72 -56.21 -10.37 64.79
C ASN A 72 -55.39 -9.20 65.38
N GLN A 73 -54.90 -9.32 66.62
CA GLN A 73 -53.98 -8.35 67.21
C GLN A 73 -52.63 -8.33 66.50
N GLU A 74 -52.10 -9.49 66.10
CA GLU A 74 -50.88 -9.58 65.29
C GLU A 74 -51.06 -8.91 63.94
N ASN A 75 -52.17 -9.17 63.24
CA ASN A 75 -52.48 -8.51 61.96
C ASN A 75 -52.63 -6.99 62.11
N LEU A 76 -53.33 -6.51 63.14
CA LEU A 76 -53.43 -5.07 63.43
C LEU A 76 -52.05 -4.45 63.71
N ASN A 77 -51.17 -5.14 64.44
CA ASN A 77 -49.81 -4.68 64.67
C ASN A 77 -48.98 -4.68 63.37
N PHE A 78 -49.13 -5.67 62.48
CA PHE A 78 -48.50 -5.70 61.17
C PHE A 78 -49.00 -4.58 60.25
N GLU A 79 -50.31 -4.33 60.20
CA GLU A 79 -50.90 -3.24 59.43
C GLU A 79 -50.41 -1.88 59.92
N THR A 80 -50.36 -1.68 61.25
CA THR A 80 -49.85 -0.46 61.87
C THR A 80 -48.37 -0.26 61.54
N LYS A 81 -47.55 -1.32 61.64
CA LYS A 81 -46.12 -1.27 61.34
C LYS A 81 -45.83 -1.04 59.85
N ASN A 82 -46.67 -1.57 58.96
CA ASN A 82 -46.62 -1.28 57.52
C ASN A 82 -47.00 0.18 57.23
N ALA A 83 -48.01 0.72 57.91
CA ALA A 83 -48.36 2.13 57.78
C ALA A 83 -47.20 3.04 58.23
N GLU A 84 -46.57 2.75 59.39
CA GLU A 84 -45.40 3.49 59.89
C GLU A 84 -44.16 3.36 58.97
N LEU A 85 -43.94 2.19 58.37
CA LEU A 85 -42.87 1.99 57.39
C LEU A 85 -43.12 2.77 56.09
N ASN A 86 -44.36 2.81 55.61
CA ASN A 86 -44.74 3.59 54.44
C ASN A 86 -44.58 5.10 54.69
N GLU A 87 -44.96 5.58 55.88
CA GLU A 87 -44.78 6.98 56.27
C GLU A 87 -43.29 7.35 56.33
N LYS A 88 -42.44 6.49 56.91
CA LYS A 88 -40.98 6.68 56.90
C LYS A 88 -40.36 6.63 55.51
N LEU A 89 -40.87 5.77 54.62
CA LEU A 89 -40.45 5.73 53.22
C LEU A 89 -40.82 7.01 52.48
N GLU A 90 -42.00 7.56 52.75
CA GLU A 90 -42.46 8.83 52.17
C GLU A 90 -41.64 10.01 52.69
N GLU A 91 -41.32 10.04 53.99
CA GLU A 91 -40.41 11.04 54.58
C GLU A 91 -39.00 10.94 54.01
N LEU A 92 -38.41 9.75 53.95
CA LEU A 92 -37.10 9.52 53.34
C LEU A 92 -37.09 9.88 51.85
N SER A 93 -38.17 9.61 51.11
CA SER A 93 -38.29 10.00 49.70
C SER A 93 -38.31 11.52 49.54
N LYS A 94 -39.04 12.24 50.40
CA LYS A 94 -39.07 13.72 50.43
C LYS A 94 -37.72 14.30 50.84
N GLU A 95 -37.01 13.65 51.74
CA GLU A 95 -35.67 14.07 52.19
C GLU A 95 -34.60 13.81 51.11
N VAL A 96 -34.71 12.67 50.41
CA VAL A 96 -33.90 12.38 49.21
C VAL A 96 -34.21 13.39 48.10
N GLU A 97 -35.47 13.71 47.80
CA GLU A 97 -35.79 14.76 46.80
C GLU A 97 -35.18 16.12 47.15
N LYS A 98 -35.14 16.49 48.44
CA LYS A 98 -34.46 17.70 48.91
C LYS A 98 -32.94 17.64 48.79
N LEU A 99 -32.33 16.45 48.91
CA LEU A 99 -30.88 16.25 48.88
C LEU A 99 -30.31 15.95 47.47
N SER A 100 -31.05 15.24 46.62
CA SER A 100 -30.65 14.80 45.28
C SER A 100 -31.21 15.67 44.13
N GLY A 101 -32.20 16.53 44.40
CA GLY A 101 -32.90 17.33 43.39
C GLY A 101 -34.12 16.62 42.80
N THR A 102 -34.95 17.37 42.05
CA THR A 102 -36.17 16.86 41.41
C THR A 102 -35.83 15.76 40.40
N LYS A 103 -36.38 14.56 40.60
CA LYS A 103 -36.24 13.44 39.65
C LYS A 103 -37.01 13.74 38.37
N ILE A 104 -36.40 13.40 37.23
CA ILE A 104 -37.05 13.55 35.93
C ILE A 104 -38.12 12.47 35.78
N GLN A 105 -39.34 12.85 35.40
CA GLN A 105 -40.40 11.87 35.20
C GLN A 105 -40.16 11.07 33.92
N ARG A 106 -40.26 9.75 34.04
CA ARG A 106 -40.02 8.79 32.97
C ARG A 106 -41.21 7.85 32.83
N ASN A 107 -41.43 7.33 31.62
CA ASN A 107 -42.43 6.29 31.45
C ASN A 107 -42.01 5.02 32.22
N GLN A 108 -43.00 4.20 32.59
CA GLN A 108 -42.79 2.94 33.32
C GLN A 108 -42.31 1.80 32.41
N LYS A 109 -42.10 2.08 31.12
CA LYS A 109 -41.68 1.08 30.15
C LYS A 109 -40.17 0.97 30.21
N SER A 110 -39.65 -0.25 30.26
CA SER A 110 -38.21 -0.53 30.38
C SER A 110 -37.86 -1.74 29.52
N ALA A 111 -36.86 -1.56 28.66
CA ALA A 111 -36.33 -2.60 27.80
C ALA A 111 -35.53 -3.60 28.65
N LYS A 112 -34.83 -3.09 29.68
CA LYS A 112 -34.14 -3.91 30.67
C LYS A 112 -35.11 -4.83 31.43
N ASP A 113 -36.26 -4.32 31.84
CA ASP A 113 -37.26 -5.12 32.56
C ASP A 113 -37.88 -6.20 31.67
N LEU A 114 -38.17 -5.88 30.40
CA LEU A 114 -38.60 -6.88 29.42
C LEU A 114 -37.52 -7.94 29.18
N PHE A 115 -36.25 -7.54 29.01
CA PHE A 115 -35.12 -8.45 28.89
C PHE A 115 -35.01 -9.40 30.10
N LEU A 116 -35.17 -8.88 31.32
CA LEU A 116 -35.15 -9.67 32.55
C LEU A 116 -36.31 -10.66 32.62
N ILE A 117 -37.52 -10.27 32.21
CA ILE A 117 -38.69 -11.15 32.16
C ILE A 117 -38.44 -12.33 31.21
N ILE A 118 -37.95 -12.06 29.99
CA ILE A 118 -37.66 -13.10 29.00
C ILE A 118 -36.50 -13.99 29.48
N THR A 119 -35.49 -13.40 30.11
CA THR A 119 -34.37 -14.14 30.69
C THR A 119 -34.84 -15.11 31.77
N ASN A 120 -35.65 -14.65 32.73
CA ASN A 120 -36.18 -15.50 33.80
C ASN A 120 -37.06 -16.63 33.22
N PHE A 121 -37.87 -16.32 32.19
CA PHE A 121 -38.68 -17.31 31.52
C PHE A 121 -37.83 -18.47 30.93
N LEU A 122 -36.75 -18.14 30.21
CA LEU A 122 -35.90 -19.14 29.55
C LEU A 122 -34.95 -19.88 30.49
N THR A 123 -34.54 -19.25 31.58
CA THR A 123 -33.50 -19.80 32.48
C THR A 123 -34.07 -20.51 33.70
N GLU A 124 -35.32 -20.20 34.07
CA GLU A 124 -35.97 -20.70 35.29
C GLU A 124 -37.38 -21.25 35.02
N ASP A 125 -38.33 -20.41 34.62
CA ASP A 125 -39.76 -20.78 34.59
C ASP A 125 -40.04 -21.98 33.67
N LEU A 126 -39.59 -21.90 32.43
CA LEU A 126 -39.84 -22.92 31.42
C LEU A 126 -39.05 -24.22 31.70
N PRO A 127 -37.71 -24.21 31.96
CA PRO A 127 -36.98 -25.42 32.33
C PRO A 127 -37.60 -26.16 33.53
N ASN A 128 -38.04 -25.42 34.56
CA ASN A 128 -38.69 -26.01 35.72
C ASN A 128 -40.05 -26.64 35.37
N ALA A 129 -40.86 -25.96 34.56
CA ALA A 129 -42.15 -26.49 34.10
C ALA A 129 -41.98 -27.75 33.25
N ILE A 130 -41.02 -27.79 32.32
CA ILE A 130 -40.73 -28.96 31.49
C ILE A 130 -40.20 -30.11 32.36
N LYS A 131 -39.29 -29.84 33.29
CA LYS A 131 -38.77 -30.86 34.22
C LYS A 131 -39.88 -31.50 35.06
N LEU A 132 -40.91 -30.75 35.43
CA LEU A 132 -42.04 -31.24 36.22
C LEU A 132 -43.09 -31.99 35.37
N GLN A 133 -43.43 -31.45 34.20
CA GLN A 133 -44.55 -31.94 33.38
C GLN A 133 -44.12 -32.97 32.32
N ASN A 134 -42.87 -32.88 31.85
CA ASN A 134 -42.30 -33.76 30.83
C ASN A 134 -40.81 -34.08 31.11
N PRO A 135 -40.51 -34.82 32.20
CA PRO A 135 -39.14 -35.06 32.66
C PRO A 135 -38.27 -35.80 31.63
N THR A 136 -38.83 -36.75 30.87
CA THR A 136 -38.08 -37.52 29.87
C THR A 136 -37.61 -36.65 28.71
N SER A 137 -38.46 -35.73 28.24
CA SER A 137 -38.07 -34.76 27.20
C SER A 137 -37.07 -33.74 27.73
N PHE A 138 -37.16 -33.35 29.01
CA PHE A 138 -36.18 -32.48 29.67
C PHE A 138 -34.80 -33.13 29.73
N GLU A 139 -34.72 -34.40 30.17
CA GLU A 139 -33.45 -35.14 30.26
C GLU A 139 -32.81 -35.32 28.88
N SER A 140 -33.61 -35.69 27.87
CA SER A 140 -33.16 -35.93 26.49
C SER A 140 -32.64 -34.66 25.80
N ASN A 141 -33.06 -33.47 26.25
CA ASN A 141 -32.68 -32.18 25.70
C ASN A 141 -31.95 -31.29 26.71
N SER A 142 -31.41 -31.88 27.77
CA SER A 142 -30.77 -31.15 28.87
C SER A 142 -29.61 -30.26 28.40
N ASP A 143 -28.83 -30.71 27.42
CA ASP A 143 -27.76 -29.92 26.79
C ASP A 143 -28.28 -28.67 26.09
N LEU A 144 -29.43 -28.75 25.41
CA LEU A 144 -30.05 -27.60 24.76
C LEU A 144 -30.47 -26.56 25.81
N PHE A 145 -31.17 -26.98 26.86
CA PHE A 145 -31.59 -26.07 27.94
C PHE A 145 -30.40 -25.46 28.69
N ASN A 146 -29.34 -26.23 28.94
CA ASN A 146 -28.13 -25.71 29.58
C ASN A 146 -27.38 -24.70 28.71
N ARG A 147 -27.32 -24.93 27.38
CA ARG A 147 -26.71 -23.97 26.43
C ARG A 147 -27.52 -22.68 26.32
N ILE A 148 -28.85 -22.77 26.23
CA ILE A 148 -29.74 -21.61 26.25
C ILE A 148 -29.53 -20.84 27.55
N LYS A 149 -29.54 -21.54 28.70
CA LYS A 149 -29.37 -20.92 30.00
C LYS A 149 -28.04 -20.20 30.13
N SER A 150 -26.93 -20.87 29.83
CA SER A 150 -25.58 -20.29 29.96
C SER A 150 -25.46 -19.04 29.10
N SER A 151 -25.87 -19.13 27.83
CA SER A 151 -25.65 -18.02 26.93
C SER A 151 -26.61 -16.84 27.16
N VAL A 152 -27.81 -17.04 27.71
CA VAL A 152 -28.67 -15.92 28.13
C VAL A 152 -28.11 -15.25 29.39
N LEU A 153 -27.56 -16.03 30.33
CA LEU A 153 -26.92 -15.47 31.53
C LEU A 153 -25.63 -14.70 31.20
N ASP A 154 -24.83 -15.14 30.23
CA ASP A 154 -23.65 -14.41 29.76
C ASP A 154 -24.03 -13.04 29.18
N THR A 155 -25.08 -12.99 28.34
CA THR A 155 -25.63 -11.73 27.82
C THR A 155 -26.14 -10.83 28.94
N LYS A 156 -26.81 -11.40 29.96
CA LYS A 156 -27.29 -10.64 31.13
C LYS A 156 -26.15 -10.02 31.93
N GLU A 157 -25.03 -10.72 32.12
CA GLU A 157 -23.87 -10.19 32.84
C GLU A 157 -23.19 -9.07 32.05
N ASN A 158 -23.02 -9.23 30.74
CA ASN A 158 -22.45 -8.20 29.86
C ASN A 158 -23.25 -6.89 29.83
N LEU A 159 -24.54 -6.93 30.19
CA LEU A 159 -25.46 -5.78 30.14
C LEU A 159 -25.86 -5.24 31.51
N LYS A 160 -25.29 -5.78 32.59
CA LYS A 160 -25.69 -5.45 33.96
C LYS A 160 -25.60 -3.94 34.26
N ASP A 161 -24.50 -3.33 33.83
CA ASP A 161 -24.16 -1.93 34.05
C ASP A 161 -24.44 -1.03 32.82
N THR A 162 -24.96 -1.60 31.73
CA THR A 162 -25.31 -0.84 30.53
C THR A 162 -26.54 0.03 30.82
N PRO A 163 -26.48 1.35 30.60
CA PRO A 163 -27.65 2.22 30.75
C PRO A 163 -28.63 1.99 29.60
N GLU A 164 -29.93 2.14 29.87
CA GLU A 164 -30.95 2.23 28.81
C GLU A 164 -30.96 3.67 28.30
N ASP A 165 -30.17 3.99 27.28
CA ASP A 165 -30.08 5.31 26.66
C ASP A 165 -29.94 5.21 25.13
N PHE A 166 -29.88 6.34 24.44
CA PHE A 166 -29.74 6.35 22.98
C PHE A 166 -28.40 5.77 22.49
N ALA A 167 -27.30 5.94 23.25
CA ALA A 167 -26.00 5.43 22.87
C ALA A 167 -25.95 3.89 22.90
N ASN A 168 -26.70 3.27 23.80
CA ASN A 168 -26.78 1.83 24.02
C ASN A 168 -28.07 1.20 23.48
N LEU A 169 -28.85 1.97 22.73
CA LEU A 169 -30.11 1.58 22.09
C LEU A 169 -29.96 0.25 21.35
N TRP A 170 -29.00 0.18 20.43
CA TRP A 170 -28.73 -1.01 19.62
C TRP A 170 -28.32 -2.22 20.46
N THR A 171 -27.60 -1.98 21.54
CA THR A 171 -27.17 -3.01 22.47
C THR A 171 -28.38 -3.67 23.14
N TRP A 172 -29.34 -2.88 23.61
CA TRP A 172 -30.57 -3.38 24.23
C TRP A 172 -31.51 -4.04 23.22
N GLU A 173 -31.72 -3.43 22.06
CA GLU A 173 -32.55 -4.02 20.99
C GLU A 173 -32.01 -5.39 20.57
N SER A 174 -30.70 -5.47 20.32
CA SER A 174 -30.05 -6.73 19.93
C SER A 174 -30.17 -7.78 21.01
N ALA A 175 -29.96 -7.43 22.28
CA ALA A 175 -30.06 -8.36 23.39
C ALA A 175 -31.46 -8.95 23.55
N ILE A 176 -32.50 -8.12 23.42
CA ILE A 176 -33.89 -8.56 23.56
C ILE A 176 -34.31 -9.41 22.38
N LEU A 177 -34.07 -8.96 21.14
CA LEU A 177 -34.41 -9.71 19.95
C LEU A 177 -33.66 -11.05 19.89
N PHE A 178 -32.38 -11.06 20.24
CA PHE A 178 -31.59 -12.28 20.33
C PHE A 178 -32.14 -13.25 21.38
N THR A 179 -32.56 -12.74 22.54
CA THR A 179 -33.12 -13.56 23.62
C THR A 179 -34.53 -14.07 23.27
N LEU A 180 -35.38 -13.25 22.64
CA LEU A 180 -36.68 -13.68 22.10
C LEU A 180 -36.51 -14.74 21.01
N ASN A 181 -35.53 -14.58 20.12
CA ASN A 181 -35.23 -15.58 19.10
C ASN A 181 -34.82 -16.92 19.72
N ARG A 182 -34.16 -16.95 20.88
CA ARG A 182 -33.87 -18.20 21.59
C ARG A 182 -35.10 -18.85 22.20
N ALA A 183 -36.11 -18.07 22.56
CA ALA A 183 -37.39 -18.60 22.97
C ALA A 183 -38.09 -19.40 21.86
N SER A 184 -37.69 -19.22 20.59
CA SER A 184 -38.16 -20.06 19.48
C SER A 184 -37.73 -21.53 19.59
N LEU A 185 -36.53 -21.79 20.11
CA LEU A 185 -35.95 -23.14 20.23
C LEU A 185 -36.73 -24.02 21.22
N VAL A 186 -37.59 -23.39 22.01
CA VAL A 186 -38.42 -24.03 23.02
C VAL A 186 -39.92 -23.87 22.73
N ASN A 187 -40.27 -23.24 21.60
CA ASN A 187 -41.65 -22.99 21.19
C ASN A 187 -42.42 -24.30 20.93
N ASP A 188 -41.73 -25.31 20.38
CA ASP A 188 -42.31 -26.61 20.09
C ASP A 188 -42.79 -27.34 21.35
N TYR A 189 -42.29 -26.98 22.54
CA TYR A 189 -42.78 -27.54 23.81
C TYR A 189 -44.04 -26.83 24.32
N ILE A 190 -44.23 -25.56 23.97
CA ILE A 190 -45.36 -24.73 24.43
C ILE A 190 -46.58 -25.01 23.55
N ASP A 191 -46.39 -25.14 22.25
CA ASP A 191 -47.46 -25.34 21.26
C ASP A 191 -47.57 -26.78 20.74
N ASP A 192 -46.99 -27.77 21.44
CA ASP A 192 -47.09 -29.18 21.03
C ASP A 192 -48.58 -29.62 21.03
N PRO A 193 -49.17 -29.97 19.87
CA PRO A 193 -50.56 -30.41 19.81
C PRO A 193 -50.82 -31.75 20.52
N ARG A 194 -49.76 -32.48 20.91
CA ARG A 194 -49.85 -33.79 21.57
C ARG A 194 -49.59 -33.72 23.07
N ASN A 195 -48.69 -32.85 23.54
CA ASN A 195 -48.36 -32.71 24.97
C ASN A 195 -47.74 -31.34 25.31
N PRO A 196 -48.55 -30.26 25.36
CA PRO A 196 -48.05 -28.90 25.58
C PRO A 196 -47.62 -28.70 27.03
N VAL A 197 -46.49 -28.04 27.24
CA VAL A 197 -45.98 -27.65 28.55
C VAL A 197 -46.60 -26.33 28.96
N THR A 198 -47.32 -26.34 30.09
CA THR A 198 -47.98 -25.14 30.61
C THR A 198 -47.09 -24.43 31.62
N VAL A 199 -46.58 -23.25 31.30
CA VAL A 199 -45.85 -22.40 32.25
C VAL A 199 -46.83 -21.43 32.91
N ILE A 200 -47.03 -21.55 34.23
CA ILE A 200 -48.03 -20.75 34.98
C ILE A 200 -47.46 -19.36 35.33
N THR A 201 -46.84 -18.69 34.36
CA THR A 201 -46.39 -17.30 34.51
C THR A 201 -47.46 -16.39 33.88
N PRO A 202 -48.07 -15.46 34.64
CA PRO A 202 -49.09 -14.56 34.12
C PRO A 202 -48.59 -13.77 32.91
N LYS A 203 -49.53 -13.40 32.04
CA LYS A 203 -49.32 -12.49 30.92
C LYS A 203 -48.53 -11.23 31.37
N SER A 204 -47.49 -10.86 30.62
CA SER A 204 -46.66 -9.68 30.89
C SER A 204 -47.21 -8.44 30.17
N PRO A 205 -47.41 -7.32 30.89
CA PRO A 205 -47.71 -6.02 30.29
C PRO A 205 -46.62 -5.51 29.34
N TYR A 206 -45.34 -5.85 29.58
CA TYR A 206 -44.22 -5.44 28.72
C TYR A 206 -44.25 -6.13 27.35
N MET A 207 -44.70 -7.39 27.30
CA MET A 207 -44.94 -8.07 26.02
C MET A 207 -46.15 -7.48 25.30
N ASP A 208 -47.20 -7.05 26.02
CA ASP A 208 -48.33 -6.34 25.42
C ASP A 208 -47.91 -5.01 24.81
N ASP A 209 -46.98 -4.29 25.43
CA ASP A 209 -46.41 -3.06 24.90
C ASP A 209 -45.65 -3.29 23.58
N LEU A 210 -44.96 -4.43 23.45
CA LEU A 210 -44.28 -4.83 22.23
C LEU A 210 -45.28 -5.12 21.09
N PHE A 211 -46.38 -5.83 21.37
CA PHE A 211 -47.48 -6.00 20.41
C PHE A 211 -48.13 -4.67 20.02
N ASN A 212 -48.43 -3.82 21.00
CA ASN A 212 -49.05 -2.51 20.77
C ASN A 212 -48.18 -1.62 19.89
N TRP A 213 -46.85 -1.67 20.07
CA TRP A 213 -45.93 -0.92 19.23
C TRP A 213 -46.02 -1.35 17.76
N ARG A 214 -46.01 -2.65 17.47
CA ARG A 214 -46.13 -3.10 16.09
C ARG A 214 -47.50 -2.79 15.47
N ILE A 215 -48.56 -2.90 16.28
CA ILE A 215 -49.92 -2.47 15.88
C ILE A 215 -49.90 -0.98 15.51
N HIS A 216 -49.23 -0.15 16.30
CA HIS A 216 -49.10 1.28 16.04
C HIS A 216 -48.31 1.58 14.75
N ASP A 217 -47.20 0.88 14.49
CA ASP A 217 -46.48 0.99 13.22
C ASP A 217 -47.41 0.70 12.02
N LEU A 218 -48.22 -0.35 12.12
CA LEU A 218 -49.19 -0.73 11.09
C LEU A 218 -50.28 0.33 10.90
N GLU A 219 -50.77 0.96 11.97
CA GLU A 219 -51.69 2.09 11.89
C GLU A 219 -51.07 3.27 11.13
N LEU A 220 -49.83 3.62 11.43
CA LEU A 220 -49.10 4.68 10.73
C LEU A 220 -48.91 4.35 9.24
N ILE A 221 -48.54 3.10 8.91
CA ILE A 221 -48.42 2.66 7.51
C ILE A 221 -49.77 2.78 6.80
N ILE A 222 -50.85 2.28 7.41
CA ILE A 222 -52.22 2.35 6.86
C ILE A 222 -52.60 3.81 6.57
N ASP A 223 -52.34 4.72 7.50
CA ASP A 223 -52.60 6.15 7.33
C ASP A 223 -51.79 6.78 6.19
N GLN A 224 -50.52 6.38 6.04
CA GLN A 224 -49.68 6.88 4.94
C GLN A 224 -50.09 6.30 3.59
N VAL A 225 -50.42 5.02 3.51
CA VAL A 225 -50.98 4.39 2.30
C VAL A 225 -52.30 5.06 1.92
N ASN A 226 -53.13 5.44 2.90
CA ASN A 226 -54.35 6.22 2.69
C ASN A 226 -54.10 7.61 2.09
N LYS A 227 -52.98 8.25 2.43
CA LYS A 227 -52.60 9.60 1.92
C LYS A 227 -51.84 9.56 0.60
N ASN A 228 -51.27 8.42 0.23
CA ASN A 228 -50.42 8.25 -0.94
C ASN A 228 -51.23 7.95 -2.22
N THR A 229 -50.62 8.15 -3.39
CA THR A 229 -51.26 8.04 -4.69
C THR A 229 -51.16 6.61 -5.22
N TYR A 230 -52.29 5.90 -5.20
CA TYR A 230 -52.45 4.53 -5.71
C TYR A 230 -53.64 4.47 -6.65
N GLU A 231 -53.66 3.49 -7.57
CA GLU A 231 -54.90 3.14 -8.26
C GLU A 231 -55.90 2.54 -7.24
N GLN A 232 -57.19 2.88 -7.35
CA GLN A 232 -58.20 2.57 -6.33
C GLN A 232 -58.23 1.08 -5.94
N ASN A 233 -58.21 0.18 -6.93
CA ASN A 233 -58.22 -1.28 -6.69
C ASN A 233 -56.93 -1.79 -6.04
N GLU A 234 -55.77 -1.20 -6.37
CA GLU A 234 -54.47 -1.53 -5.78
C GLU A 234 -54.44 -1.08 -4.31
N LYS A 235 -54.93 0.13 -4.05
CA LYS A 235 -55.02 0.71 -2.70
C LYS A 235 -55.89 -0.12 -1.76
N GLU A 236 -57.08 -0.51 -2.21
CA GLU A 236 -58.01 -1.33 -1.42
C GLU A 236 -57.40 -2.69 -1.07
N LYS A 237 -56.70 -3.32 -2.02
CA LYS A 237 -56.00 -4.59 -1.78
C LYS A 237 -54.89 -4.45 -0.72
N ILE A 238 -54.06 -3.42 -0.83
CA ILE A 238 -52.96 -3.16 0.12
C ILE A 238 -53.52 -2.85 1.51
N LEU A 239 -54.53 -1.98 1.61
CA LEU A 239 -55.15 -1.63 2.89
C LEU A 239 -55.80 -2.84 3.56
N LYS A 240 -56.48 -3.69 2.78
CA LYS A 240 -57.04 -4.94 3.30
C LYS A 240 -55.96 -5.86 3.86
N GLN A 241 -54.86 -6.04 3.13
CA GLN A 241 -53.74 -6.86 3.58
C GLN A 241 -53.11 -6.31 4.88
N LEU A 242 -52.90 -4.99 4.97
CA LEU A 242 -52.37 -4.36 6.18
C LEU A 242 -53.32 -4.46 7.38
N GLN A 243 -54.64 -4.36 7.15
CA GLN A 243 -55.66 -4.55 8.19
C GLN A 243 -55.70 -6.01 8.67
N GLU A 244 -55.62 -6.99 7.76
CA GLU A 244 -55.51 -8.40 8.11
C GLU A 244 -54.27 -8.66 8.97
N ILE A 245 -53.10 -8.14 8.56
CA ILE A 245 -51.86 -8.23 9.33
C ILE A 245 -52.01 -7.60 10.72
N LYS A 246 -52.58 -6.39 10.81
CA LYS A 246 -52.85 -5.73 12.10
C LYS A 246 -53.73 -6.61 13.00
N GLN A 247 -54.76 -7.23 12.43
CA GLN A 247 -55.65 -8.13 13.17
C GLN A 247 -54.92 -9.37 13.70
N GLU A 248 -53.94 -9.90 12.96
CA GLU A 248 -53.10 -11.03 13.42
C GLU A 248 -52.32 -10.66 14.70
N TYR A 249 -51.72 -9.46 14.77
CA TYR A 249 -51.05 -8.95 15.98
C TYR A 249 -52.03 -8.69 17.14
N GLU A 250 -53.20 -8.08 16.87
CA GLU A 250 -54.23 -7.86 17.89
C GLU A 250 -54.75 -9.17 18.49
N ASN A 251 -54.98 -10.18 17.65
CA ASN A 251 -55.45 -11.49 18.09
C ASN A 251 -54.39 -12.20 18.94
N ALA A 252 -53.11 -12.18 18.53
CA ALA A 252 -52.01 -12.74 19.31
C ALA A 252 -51.91 -12.12 20.71
N LYS A 253 -52.02 -10.79 20.79
CA LYS A 253 -52.05 -10.05 22.06
C LYS A 253 -53.25 -10.43 22.93
N ASN A 254 -54.46 -10.40 22.37
CA ASN A 254 -55.70 -10.53 23.14
C ASN A 254 -56.00 -11.98 23.56
N ASN A 255 -55.61 -12.96 22.74
CA ASN A 255 -55.86 -14.38 23.01
C ASN A 255 -54.84 -15.02 23.95
N SER A 256 -53.70 -14.37 24.20
CA SER A 256 -52.66 -14.87 25.11
C SER A 256 -53.03 -14.63 26.57
N SER A 257 -53.25 -15.69 27.34
CA SER A 257 -53.53 -15.64 28.78
C SER A 257 -52.29 -15.78 29.69
N LEU A 258 -51.18 -16.30 29.14
CA LEU A 258 -49.93 -16.59 29.85
C LEU A 258 -48.74 -16.00 29.09
N LEU A 259 -47.63 -15.77 29.79
CA LEU A 259 -46.39 -15.25 29.20
C LEU A 259 -45.84 -16.16 28.10
N SER A 260 -45.89 -17.48 28.30
CA SER A 260 -45.44 -18.47 27.30
C SER A 260 -46.16 -18.32 25.96
N HIS A 261 -47.47 -18.06 26.00
CA HIS A 261 -48.28 -17.86 24.79
C HIS A 261 -47.97 -16.52 24.11
N GLN A 262 -47.69 -15.46 24.87
CA GLN A 262 -47.26 -14.17 24.30
C GLN A 262 -45.94 -14.31 23.57
N ILE A 263 -44.94 -14.96 24.18
CA ILE A 263 -43.61 -15.16 23.61
C ILE A 263 -43.69 -16.03 22.34
N SER A 264 -44.44 -17.15 22.40
CA SER A 264 -44.70 -18.00 21.23
C SER A 264 -45.36 -17.22 20.09
N SER A 265 -46.44 -16.49 20.39
CA SER A 265 -47.20 -15.78 19.37
C SER A 265 -46.39 -14.66 18.75
N TRP A 266 -45.59 -13.92 19.54
CA TRP A 266 -44.69 -12.88 19.01
C TRP A 266 -43.68 -13.48 18.02
N TYR A 267 -43.03 -14.59 18.38
CA TYR A 267 -42.09 -15.28 17.51
C TYR A 267 -42.72 -15.69 16.18
N LYS A 268 -43.93 -16.27 16.19
CA LYS A 268 -44.64 -16.69 14.96
C LYS A 268 -44.92 -15.51 14.02
N LEU A 269 -45.23 -14.34 14.57
CA LEU A 269 -45.53 -13.15 13.77
C LEU A 269 -44.26 -12.48 13.21
N GLU A 270 -43.18 -12.46 13.99
CA GLU A 270 -41.92 -11.76 13.68
C GLU A 270 -40.83 -12.65 13.05
N GLN A 271 -41.16 -13.89 12.67
CA GLN A 271 -40.23 -14.80 12.01
C GLN A 271 -39.72 -14.21 10.69
N GLU A 272 -38.39 -14.11 10.54
CA GLU A 272 -37.71 -13.54 9.36
C GLU A 272 -37.78 -14.46 8.12
N SER A 273 -38.99 -14.72 7.64
CA SER A 273 -39.24 -15.47 6.42
C SER A 273 -40.35 -14.79 5.60
N GLU A 274 -40.39 -15.05 4.29
CA GLU A 274 -41.49 -14.56 3.42
C GLU A 274 -42.86 -15.12 3.84
N GLN A 275 -42.90 -16.18 4.64
CA GLN A 275 -44.11 -16.77 5.21
C GLN A 275 -44.51 -16.16 6.56
N GLY A 276 -43.58 -15.47 7.24
CA GLY A 276 -43.82 -14.77 8.49
C GLY A 276 -44.67 -13.51 8.28
N VAL A 277 -45.46 -13.14 9.28
CA VAL A 277 -46.41 -12.02 9.18
C VAL A 277 -45.68 -10.68 8.97
N VAL A 278 -44.51 -10.50 9.60
CA VAL A 278 -43.63 -9.34 9.39
C VAL A 278 -43.10 -9.22 7.95
N GLY A 279 -42.78 -10.35 7.31
CA GLY A 279 -42.29 -10.39 5.94
C GLY A 279 -43.32 -9.95 4.90
N LYS A 280 -44.61 -9.92 5.27
CA LYS A 280 -45.70 -9.47 4.38
C LYS A 280 -45.73 -7.96 4.14
N PHE A 281 -45.02 -7.15 4.94
CA PHE A 281 -45.01 -5.68 4.80
C PHE A 281 -43.64 -5.02 4.99
N ILE A 282 -42.63 -5.73 5.48
CA ILE A 282 -41.28 -5.23 5.72
C ILE A 282 -40.23 -5.97 4.87
N ASN A 283 -39.22 -5.25 4.36
CA ASN A 283 -38.03 -5.84 3.74
C ASN A 283 -37.00 -6.25 4.82
N LEU A 284 -36.72 -7.54 4.91
CA LEU A 284 -35.91 -8.14 5.97
C LEU A 284 -34.38 -8.06 5.73
N LYS A 285 -33.90 -7.47 4.63
CA LYS A 285 -32.46 -7.42 4.27
C LYS A 285 -31.62 -6.35 4.99
N SER A 286 -32.14 -5.66 6.01
CA SER A 286 -31.49 -4.51 6.67
C SER A 286 -31.36 -4.73 8.18
N GLU A 287 -30.20 -4.40 8.77
CA GLU A 287 -29.82 -4.79 10.14
C GLU A 287 -30.26 -3.84 11.26
N HIS A 288 -30.64 -2.60 10.98
CA HIS A 288 -30.90 -1.59 12.04
C HIS A 288 -32.23 -0.87 11.90
N ASN A 289 -32.62 -0.59 10.66
CA ASN A 289 -33.92 -0.02 10.32
C ASN A 289 -34.44 -0.76 9.11
N ARG A 290 -35.58 -1.44 9.24
CA ARG A 290 -36.15 -2.17 8.11
C ARG A 290 -36.95 -1.21 7.25
N SER A 291 -36.71 -1.24 5.94
CA SER A 291 -37.53 -0.51 4.97
C SER A 291 -38.84 -1.26 4.73
N LEU A 292 -39.91 -0.53 4.42
CA LEU A 292 -41.14 -1.15 3.94
C LEU A 292 -40.92 -1.87 2.59
N LEU A 293 -41.79 -2.84 2.27
CA LEU A 293 -41.77 -3.47 0.95
C LEU A 293 -41.99 -2.43 -0.17
N PRO A 294 -41.30 -2.53 -1.32
CA PRO A 294 -41.44 -1.59 -2.43
C PRO A 294 -42.90 -1.43 -2.93
N SER A 295 -43.71 -2.49 -2.80
CA SER A 295 -45.13 -2.48 -3.13
C SER A 295 -45.95 -1.45 -2.33
N LEU A 296 -45.47 -1.04 -1.15
CA LEU A 296 -46.09 -0.02 -0.31
C LEU A 296 -45.70 1.41 -0.67
N LYS A 297 -44.94 1.66 -1.76
CA LYS A 297 -44.59 2.99 -2.31
C LYS A 297 -44.20 4.05 -1.26
N LEU A 298 -43.55 3.63 -0.18
CA LEU A 298 -43.14 4.46 0.95
C LEU A 298 -41.62 4.27 1.22
N PRO A 299 -40.75 4.59 0.25
CA PRO A 299 -39.31 4.24 0.30
C PRO A 299 -38.53 4.97 1.41
N GLN A 300 -39.05 6.11 1.89
CA GLN A 300 -38.45 6.88 2.98
C GLN A 300 -38.94 6.44 4.37
N PHE A 301 -39.96 5.56 4.43
CA PHE A 301 -40.52 5.10 5.70
C PHE A 301 -39.68 3.93 6.23
N LYS A 302 -39.12 4.13 7.42
CA LYS A 302 -38.28 3.15 8.12
C LYS A 302 -38.94 2.78 9.44
N ILE A 303 -38.87 1.51 9.79
CA ILE A 303 -39.44 0.98 11.03
C ILE A 303 -38.32 0.36 11.85
N SER A 304 -38.32 0.67 13.15
CA SER A 304 -37.36 0.09 14.09
C SER A 304 -37.56 -1.43 14.19
N LEU A 305 -36.51 -2.15 14.54
CA LEU A 305 -36.57 -3.56 14.86
C LEU A 305 -37.22 -3.82 16.22
N PHE A 306 -37.08 -2.87 17.15
CA PHE A 306 -37.60 -2.98 18.50
C PHE A 306 -37.93 -1.58 19.07
N PRO A 307 -38.93 -1.45 19.96
CA PRO A 307 -39.27 -0.18 20.59
C PRO A 307 -38.34 0.12 21.76
N VAL A 308 -37.77 1.32 21.79
CA VAL A 308 -36.88 1.76 22.87
C VAL A 308 -37.71 2.25 24.04
N TYR A 309 -37.47 1.65 25.20
CA TYR A 309 -38.20 1.94 26.42
C TYR A 309 -37.32 2.65 27.45
N LYS A 310 -37.99 3.43 28.29
CA LYS A 310 -37.49 4.51 29.15
C LYS A 310 -37.28 5.83 28.42
N GLN A 311 -38.38 6.56 28.29
CA GLN A 311 -38.39 7.93 27.79
C GLN A 311 -38.64 8.90 28.93
N ILE A 312 -38.09 10.10 28.81
CA ILE A 312 -38.56 11.26 29.55
C ILE A 312 -39.99 11.55 29.10
N ILE A 313 -40.91 11.68 30.04
CA ILE A 313 -42.31 12.10 29.79
C ILE A 313 -42.63 13.46 30.43
N ASP A 314 -41.68 14.01 31.18
CA ASP A 314 -41.75 15.35 31.74
C ASP A 314 -41.62 16.40 30.62
N GLU A 315 -42.74 16.84 30.07
CA GLU A 315 -42.76 17.81 28.97
C GLU A 315 -42.13 19.16 29.37
N ASP A 316 -42.28 19.59 30.63
CA ASP A 316 -41.66 20.81 31.14
C ASP A 316 -40.13 20.67 31.20
N PHE A 317 -39.62 19.51 31.64
CA PHE A 317 -38.20 19.20 31.57
C PHE A 317 -37.68 19.20 30.13
N LYS A 318 -38.38 18.55 29.20
CA LYS A 318 -37.97 18.46 27.79
C LYS A 318 -37.85 19.85 27.17
N GLU A 319 -38.88 20.68 27.32
CA GLU A 319 -38.89 22.03 26.75
C GLU A 319 -37.77 22.89 27.35
N LYS A 320 -37.64 22.92 28.68
CA LYS A 320 -36.58 23.72 29.33
C LYS A 320 -35.18 23.22 29.00
N THR A 321 -34.97 21.91 28.95
CA THR A 321 -33.68 21.33 28.60
C THR A 321 -33.33 21.61 27.15
N LYS A 322 -34.28 21.39 26.21
CA LYS A 322 -34.08 21.71 24.80
C LYS A 322 -33.73 23.18 24.60
N ASN A 323 -34.40 24.10 25.31
CA ASN A 323 -34.08 25.52 25.28
C ASN A 323 -32.67 25.83 25.82
N LYS A 324 -32.29 25.26 26.97
CA LYS A 324 -30.95 25.42 27.56
C LYS A 324 -29.85 24.90 26.63
N LEU A 325 -29.99 23.67 26.13
CA LEU A 325 -29.02 23.05 25.24
C LEU A 325 -28.96 23.76 23.88
N SER A 326 -30.09 24.23 23.33
CA SER A 326 -30.10 25.00 22.07
C SER A 326 -29.45 26.37 22.21
N SER A 327 -29.56 27.00 23.39
CA SER A 327 -28.79 28.22 23.68
C SER A 327 -27.30 27.90 23.72
N LEU A 328 -26.91 26.84 24.43
CA LEU A 328 -25.51 26.44 24.57
C LEU A 328 -24.89 26.05 23.22
N LEU A 329 -25.59 25.29 22.36
CA LEU A 329 -25.11 24.95 21.02
C LEU A 329 -24.86 26.20 20.17
N ARG A 330 -25.74 27.21 20.27
CA ARG A 330 -25.53 28.51 19.60
C ARG A 330 -24.29 29.22 20.12
N ASP A 331 -24.02 29.17 21.43
CA ASP A 331 -22.80 29.75 22.02
C ASP A 331 -21.53 29.05 21.50
N TYR A 332 -21.56 27.71 21.37
CA TYR A 332 -20.48 26.92 20.78
C TYR A 332 -20.27 27.22 19.29
N GLN A 333 -21.34 27.31 18.51
CA GLN A 333 -21.27 27.70 17.10
C GLN A 333 -20.74 29.14 16.93
N PHE A 334 -21.19 30.05 17.80
CA PHE A 334 -20.68 31.42 17.82
C PHE A 334 -19.19 31.48 18.14
N LEU A 335 -18.73 30.72 19.15
CA LEU A 335 -17.32 30.60 19.50
C LEU A 335 -16.51 30.10 18.28
N LEU A 336 -16.90 28.97 17.68
CA LEU A 336 -16.19 28.34 16.56
C LEU A 336 -16.13 29.25 15.32
N ASN A 337 -17.21 29.95 14.99
CA ASN A 337 -17.29 30.76 13.78
C ASN A 337 -16.62 32.13 13.92
N ASN A 338 -16.61 32.73 15.12
CA ASN A 338 -16.17 34.12 15.29
C ASN A 338 -14.86 34.27 16.05
N LYS A 339 -14.71 33.61 17.20
CA LYS A 339 -13.58 33.85 18.10
C LYS A 339 -12.48 32.81 17.97
N ALA A 340 -12.87 31.54 17.86
CA ALA A 340 -11.94 30.42 17.88
C ALA A 340 -11.37 30.08 16.49
N SER A 341 -12.01 30.53 15.42
CA SER A 341 -11.62 30.22 14.03
C SER A 341 -10.16 30.55 13.69
N SER A 342 -9.58 31.57 14.35
CA SER A 342 -8.20 32.03 14.12
C SER A 342 -7.12 31.23 14.85
N PHE A 343 -7.48 30.38 15.83
CA PHE A 343 -6.51 29.70 16.69
C PHE A 343 -6.81 28.23 16.98
N ILE A 344 -8.07 27.80 16.94
CA ILE A 344 -8.48 26.51 17.49
C ILE A 344 -7.96 25.32 16.68
N ASN A 345 -7.65 25.55 15.41
CA ASN A 345 -7.07 24.54 14.53
C ASN A 345 -5.57 24.36 14.76
N SER A 346 -4.90 25.33 15.40
CA SER A 346 -3.48 25.21 15.76
C SER A 346 -3.22 24.01 16.65
N VAL A 347 -2.11 23.32 16.40
CA VAL A 347 -1.61 22.23 17.25
C VAL A 347 -1.57 22.63 18.73
N SER A 348 -1.23 23.88 19.04
CA SER A 348 -1.13 24.35 20.44
C SER A 348 -2.43 24.32 21.24
N TYR A 349 -3.58 24.17 20.57
CA TYR A 349 -4.90 24.08 21.18
C TYR A 349 -5.63 22.76 20.87
N ASP A 350 -4.91 21.71 20.46
CA ASP A 350 -5.49 20.41 20.10
C ASP A 350 -6.38 19.81 21.20
N ARG A 351 -5.91 19.80 22.46
CA ARG A 351 -6.72 19.36 23.63
C ARG A 351 -8.02 20.15 23.77
N LEU A 352 -7.96 21.48 23.69
CA LEU A 352 -9.15 22.34 23.83
C LEU A 352 -10.12 22.12 22.67
N ASN A 353 -9.60 21.99 21.45
CA ASN A 353 -10.39 21.71 20.26
C ASN A 353 -11.12 20.35 20.36
N LYS A 354 -10.43 19.30 20.83
CA LYS A 354 -11.04 17.99 21.12
C LYS A 354 -12.19 18.09 22.13
N LYS A 355 -12.00 18.82 23.24
CA LYS A 355 -13.06 19.08 24.23
C LYS A 355 -14.26 19.80 23.60
N ILE A 356 -14.00 20.88 22.85
CA ILE A 356 -15.05 21.68 22.20
C ILE A 356 -15.84 20.84 21.19
N LYS A 357 -15.15 20.09 20.33
CA LYS A 357 -15.79 19.22 19.34
C LYS A 357 -16.64 18.13 20.00
N LYS A 358 -16.14 17.52 21.07
CA LYS A 358 -16.89 16.52 21.84
C LYS A 358 -18.21 17.09 22.34
N VAL A 359 -18.18 18.22 23.04
CA VAL A 359 -19.40 18.86 23.56
C VAL A 359 -20.33 19.32 22.44
N ALA A 360 -19.81 19.91 21.36
CA ALA A 360 -20.61 20.34 20.22
C ALA A 360 -21.33 19.16 19.52
N LEU A 361 -20.68 18.01 19.43
CA LEU A 361 -21.27 16.77 18.92
C LEU A 361 -22.36 16.24 19.85
N GLU A 362 -22.09 16.17 21.16
CA GLU A 362 -23.08 15.74 22.17
C GLU A 362 -24.33 16.64 22.16
N LEU A 363 -24.14 17.96 22.10
CA LEU A 363 -25.22 18.94 21.97
C LEU A 363 -26.04 18.76 20.69
N SER A 364 -25.35 18.58 19.56
CA SER A 364 -26.00 18.38 18.26
C SER A 364 -26.82 17.08 18.24
N ALA A 365 -26.30 16.01 18.86
CA ALA A 365 -26.99 14.73 18.97
C ALA A 365 -28.23 14.81 19.89
N ALA A 366 -28.12 15.49 21.04
CA ALA A 366 -29.23 15.68 21.98
C ALA A 366 -30.37 16.53 21.40
N LEU A 367 -30.05 17.50 20.55
CA LEU A 367 -31.01 18.44 19.96
C LEU A 367 -31.63 17.97 18.64
N LEU A 368 -31.16 16.86 18.08
CA LEU A 368 -31.70 16.32 16.84
C LEU A 368 -33.11 15.75 17.09
N SER A 369 -34.12 16.33 16.44
CA SER A 369 -35.52 15.86 16.48
C SER A 369 -36.07 15.74 17.92
N ASN A 370 -36.48 14.53 18.33
CA ASN A 370 -37.02 14.19 19.65
C ASN A 370 -35.99 13.37 20.48
N ASN A 371 -34.70 13.43 20.15
CA ASN A 371 -33.67 12.64 20.85
C ASN A 371 -33.58 12.95 22.35
N ILE A 372 -34.02 14.15 22.76
CA ILE A 372 -34.11 14.51 24.18
C ILE A 372 -35.01 13.56 24.99
N ASP A 373 -36.03 12.96 24.36
CA ASP A 373 -36.92 11.99 25.00
C ASP A 373 -36.14 10.76 25.48
N TYR A 374 -35.00 10.47 24.86
CA TYR A 374 -34.18 9.27 25.09
C TYR A 374 -32.84 9.60 25.77
N PHE A 375 -32.63 10.85 26.18
CA PHE A 375 -31.38 11.31 26.78
C PHE A 375 -31.32 10.94 28.27
N ASN A 376 -30.96 9.68 28.54
CA ASN A 376 -31.10 9.08 29.86
C ASN A 376 -29.88 9.28 30.78
N GLU A 377 -28.87 10.04 30.34
CA GLU A 377 -27.76 10.49 31.18
C GLU A 377 -28.23 11.41 32.32
N PHE A 378 -29.31 12.18 32.10
CA PHE A 378 -29.90 13.03 33.12
C PHE A 378 -30.89 12.22 33.97
N GLN A 379 -30.61 12.04 35.26
CA GLN A 379 -31.47 11.37 36.23
C GLN A 379 -32.29 12.37 37.05
N VAL A 380 -31.70 13.53 37.34
CA VAL A 380 -32.32 14.65 38.05
C VAL A 380 -32.11 15.96 37.29
N TRP A 381 -32.95 16.97 37.58
CA TRP A 381 -32.84 18.29 36.96
C TRP A 381 -31.44 18.92 37.10
N LYS A 382 -30.76 18.63 38.21
CA LYS A 382 -29.40 19.13 38.50
C LYS A 382 -28.34 18.60 37.53
N ASP A 383 -28.55 17.45 36.89
CA ASP A 383 -27.57 16.86 35.97
C ASP A 383 -27.45 17.71 34.69
N VAL A 384 -28.57 18.24 34.19
CA VAL A 384 -28.59 19.20 33.07
C VAL A 384 -27.83 20.46 33.43
N ASP A 385 -28.06 21.00 34.63
CA ASP A 385 -27.39 22.20 35.08
C ASP A 385 -25.88 21.98 35.23
N THR A 386 -25.48 20.81 35.73
CA THR A 386 -24.07 20.42 35.85
C THR A 386 -23.41 20.30 34.47
N PHE A 387 -24.03 19.57 33.53
CA PHE A 387 -23.55 19.48 32.15
C PHE A 387 -23.43 20.86 31.49
N VAL A 388 -24.45 21.72 31.64
CA VAL A 388 -24.42 23.09 31.09
C VAL A 388 -23.31 23.92 31.73
N LEU A 389 -23.08 23.79 33.03
CA LEU A 389 -21.99 24.49 33.72
C LEU A 389 -20.61 24.00 33.25
N ASP A 390 -20.41 22.70 33.12
CA ASP A 390 -19.16 22.10 32.62
C ASP A 390 -18.88 22.54 31.17
N ALA A 391 -19.90 22.46 30.31
CA ALA A 391 -19.81 22.93 28.94
C ALA A 391 -19.56 24.45 28.85
N LYS A 392 -20.17 25.25 29.73
CA LYS A 392 -19.87 26.69 29.84
C LYS A 392 -18.46 26.94 30.36
N SER A 393 -17.93 26.10 31.25
CA SER A 393 -16.54 26.21 31.70
C SER A 393 -15.57 26.02 30.55
N ILE A 394 -15.82 25.05 29.65
CA ILE A 394 -15.00 24.84 28.45
C ILE A 394 -15.12 26.03 27.48
N LEU A 395 -16.32 26.61 27.32
CA LEU A 395 -16.48 27.85 26.54
C LEU A 395 -15.66 28.98 27.16
N LEU A 396 -15.75 29.19 28.47
CA LEU A 396 -15.00 30.23 29.17
C LEU A 396 -13.49 30.03 29.01
N GLU A 397 -13.00 28.79 29.14
CA GLU A 397 -11.60 28.43 28.86
C GLU A 397 -11.19 28.93 27.47
N ALA A 398 -12.00 28.68 26.44
CA ALA A 398 -11.74 29.15 25.08
C ALA A 398 -11.90 30.67 24.91
N PHE A 399 -12.84 31.31 25.60
CA PHE A 399 -13.05 32.76 25.55
C PHE A 399 -11.92 33.54 26.25
N PHE A 400 -11.26 32.98 27.26
CA PHE A 400 -10.17 33.65 27.98
C PHE A 400 -8.78 33.33 27.44
N VAL A 401 -8.66 32.58 26.34
CA VAL A 401 -7.38 32.40 25.66
C VAL A 401 -6.86 33.74 25.14
N GLU A 402 -5.72 34.18 25.65
CA GLU A 402 -5.00 35.37 25.19
C GLU A 402 -4.18 35.07 23.92
N THR A 403 -4.83 34.89 22.78
CA THR A 403 -4.17 34.58 21.51
C THR A 403 -3.29 35.72 21.02
N ASP A 404 -3.77 36.96 21.09
CA ASP A 404 -3.08 38.11 20.49
C ASP A 404 -1.73 38.37 21.15
N LYS A 405 -1.66 38.24 22.48
CA LYS A 405 -0.43 38.39 23.25
C LYS A 405 0.59 37.31 22.90
N LYS A 406 0.17 36.04 22.88
CA LYS A 406 1.05 34.93 22.52
C LYS A 406 1.50 35.01 21.06
N LYS A 407 0.60 35.41 20.17
CA LYS A 407 0.90 35.68 18.76
C LYS A 407 2.00 36.72 18.63
N MET A 408 1.83 37.89 19.24
CA MET A 408 2.85 38.96 19.24
C MET A 408 4.20 38.47 19.78
N GLN A 409 4.21 37.70 20.87
CA GLN A 409 5.45 37.15 21.43
C GLN A 409 6.16 36.19 20.48
N MET A 410 5.41 35.32 19.79
CA MET A 410 5.98 34.40 18.80
C MET A 410 6.50 35.15 17.57
N ASP A 411 5.73 36.09 17.04
CA ASP A 411 6.13 36.89 15.88
C ASP A 411 7.37 37.73 16.20
N GLU A 412 7.40 38.39 17.36
CA GLU A 412 8.55 39.17 17.81
C GLU A 412 9.79 38.30 17.98
N GLU A 413 9.66 37.10 18.56
CA GLU A 413 10.78 36.15 18.67
C GLU A 413 11.31 35.74 17.29
N VAL A 414 10.43 35.32 16.37
CA VAL A 414 10.85 34.90 15.02
C VAL A 414 11.48 36.06 14.25
N ASP A 415 10.84 37.23 14.25
CA ASP A 415 11.34 38.42 13.55
C ASP A 415 12.70 38.85 14.09
N ASN A 416 12.89 38.80 15.41
CA ASN A 416 14.16 39.12 16.04
C ASN A 416 15.25 38.11 15.69
N GLN A 417 14.94 36.81 15.74
CA GLN A 417 15.92 35.74 15.52
C GLN A 417 16.29 35.56 14.04
N LEU A 418 15.37 35.86 13.12
CA LEU A 418 15.60 35.76 11.68
C LEU A 418 16.00 37.10 11.04
N ASN A 419 16.36 38.11 11.84
CA ASN A 419 16.88 39.38 11.36
C ASN A 419 18.41 39.37 11.24
N GLU A 420 18.93 39.32 10.01
CA GLU A 420 20.37 39.35 9.70
C GLU A 420 21.12 40.60 10.21
N THR A 421 20.42 41.68 10.55
CA THR A 421 21.04 42.93 11.04
C THR A 421 21.13 43.01 12.56
N LYS A 422 20.42 42.15 13.29
CA LYS A 422 20.34 42.19 14.75
C LYS A 422 21.45 41.36 15.39
N ASP A 423 22.21 41.97 16.30
CA ASP A 423 23.26 41.27 17.07
C ASP A 423 22.69 40.11 17.89
N GLY A 424 23.37 38.96 17.85
CA GLY A 424 22.97 37.74 18.55
C GLY A 424 21.73 37.04 17.99
N SER A 425 21.25 37.41 16.80
CA SER A 425 20.18 36.69 16.12
C SER A 425 20.71 35.43 15.44
N LEU A 426 19.90 34.38 15.39
CA LEU A 426 20.22 33.13 14.69
C LEU A 426 20.65 33.37 13.23
N ALA A 427 19.92 34.22 12.49
CA ALA A 427 20.23 34.49 11.08
C ALA A 427 21.56 35.24 10.90
N LYS A 428 21.88 36.19 11.79
CA LYS A 428 23.15 36.90 11.74
C LYS A 428 24.31 35.98 12.08
N GLU A 429 24.20 35.21 13.16
CA GLU A 429 25.23 34.25 13.57
C GLU A 429 25.49 33.20 12.50
N PHE A 430 24.42 32.67 11.88
CA PHE A 430 24.53 31.74 10.75
C PHE A 430 25.31 32.37 9.58
N LYS A 431 24.93 33.59 9.18
CA LYS A 431 25.56 34.30 8.07
C LYS A 431 27.04 34.56 8.34
N GLU A 432 27.37 35.14 9.50
CA GLU A 432 28.75 35.44 9.88
C GLU A 432 29.63 34.19 9.97
N THR A 433 29.05 33.07 10.42
CA THR A 433 29.79 31.80 10.57
C THR A 433 30.05 31.10 9.24
N TYR A 434 29.06 31.06 8.34
CA TYR A 434 29.09 30.16 7.17
C TYR A 434 29.23 30.87 5.82
N GLU A 435 28.91 32.18 5.69
CA GLU A 435 29.00 32.89 4.41
C GLU A 435 30.44 33.01 3.90
N ALA A 436 31.39 33.33 4.79
CA ALA A 436 32.80 33.42 4.39
C ALA A 436 33.36 32.04 4.01
N LYS A 437 32.99 31.01 4.77
CA LYS A 437 33.42 29.62 4.53
C LYS A 437 32.89 29.06 3.21
N SER A 438 31.67 29.41 2.82
CA SER A 438 31.05 28.95 1.57
C SER A 438 31.70 29.51 0.29
N LYS A 439 32.44 30.63 0.41
CA LYS A 439 33.10 31.31 -0.71
C LYS A 439 34.58 30.95 -0.89
N LEU A 440 35.14 30.13 0.01
CA LEU A 440 36.54 29.69 -0.12
C LEU A 440 36.72 28.77 -1.32
N LYS A 441 37.92 28.77 -1.91
CA LYS A 441 38.31 27.85 -3.00
C LYS A 441 39.00 26.60 -2.45
N ASN A 442 38.41 25.96 -1.44
CA ASN A 442 38.92 24.73 -0.82
C ASN A 442 37.85 23.63 -0.80
N ASN A 443 38.24 22.42 -0.40
CA ASN A 443 37.31 21.28 -0.40
C ASN A 443 36.20 21.39 0.65
N GLU A 444 36.46 21.99 1.81
CA GLU A 444 35.41 22.23 2.81
C GLU A 444 34.29 23.11 2.26
N ALA A 445 34.64 24.18 1.54
CA ALA A 445 33.65 25.02 0.86
C ALA A 445 32.88 24.21 -0.19
N LYS A 446 33.62 23.47 -1.03
CA LYS A 446 33.09 22.68 -2.14
C LYS A 446 32.12 21.58 -1.70
N TYR A 447 32.43 20.82 -0.66
CA TYR A 447 31.67 19.63 -0.25
C TYR A 447 30.75 19.84 0.96
N LEU A 448 30.90 20.94 1.71
CA LEU A 448 30.07 21.20 2.89
C LEU A 448 29.46 22.61 2.85
N TYR A 449 30.27 23.66 2.95
CA TYR A 449 29.73 24.97 3.31
C TYR A 449 28.95 25.67 2.19
N LYS A 450 29.23 25.42 0.90
CA LYS A 450 28.50 26.04 -0.22
C LYS A 450 27.03 25.63 -0.25
N ASP A 451 26.77 24.32 -0.22
CA ASP A 451 25.42 23.78 -0.28
C ASP A 451 24.69 23.98 1.05
N PHE A 452 25.38 23.80 2.18
CA PHE A 452 24.85 24.08 3.51
C PHE A 452 24.41 25.54 3.66
N TYR A 453 25.27 26.50 3.29
CA TYR A 453 24.94 27.92 3.34
C TYR A 453 23.77 28.28 2.44
N THR A 454 23.82 27.86 1.17
CA THR A 454 22.78 28.17 0.17
C THR A 454 21.41 27.68 0.62
N LYS A 455 21.35 26.44 1.13
CA LYS A 455 20.12 25.84 1.62
C LYS A 455 19.54 26.58 2.81
N TYR A 456 20.32 26.73 3.88
CA TYR A 456 19.82 27.27 5.14
C TYR A 456 19.57 28.78 5.05
N ASN A 457 20.33 29.51 4.24
CA ASN A 457 20.02 30.91 3.94
C ASN A 457 18.66 31.05 3.22
N LYS A 458 18.33 30.14 2.30
CA LYS A 458 17.02 30.11 1.65
C LYS A 458 15.91 29.77 2.66
N LEU A 459 16.13 28.78 3.53
CA LEU A 459 15.16 28.37 4.54
C LEU A 459 14.88 29.48 5.57
N ILE A 460 15.91 30.17 6.06
CA ILE A 460 15.79 31.36 6.92
C ILE A 460 14.91 32.41 6.26
N ASN A 461 15.17 32.74 5.00
CA ASN A 461 14.39 33.73 4.26
C ASN A 461 12.95 33.30 4.00
N ASN A 462 12.70 32.02 3.75
CA ASN A 462 11.35 31.49 3.59
C ASN A 462 10.55 31.64 4.89
N ILE A 463 11.06 31.14 6.02
CA ILE A 463 10.37 31.21 7.32
C ILE A 463 10.16 32.66 7.75
N LYS A 464 11.14 33.54 7.48
CA LYS A 464 11.01 34.97 7.76
C LYS A 464 9.81 35.59 7.02
N ASN A 465 9.55 35.17 5.79
CA ASN A 465 8.48 35.71 4.94
C ASN A 465 7.17 34.92 5.00
N ASP A 466 7.09 33.86 5.82
CA ASP A 466 5.86 33.10 6.01
C ASP A 466 4.72 33.98 6.55
N SER A 467 3.50 33.68 6.11
CA SER A 467 2.30 34.35 6.59
C SER A 467 2.13 34.11 8.10
N HIS A 468 1.68 35.15 8.81
CA HIS A 468 1.46 35.15 10.26
C HIS A 468 0.29 36.08 10.60
N ASN A 469 -0.77 36.08 9.79
CA ASN A 469 -1.92 36.98 9.94
C ASN A 469 -2.78 36.62 11.15
N ASP A 470 -2.85 35.34 11.48
CA ASP A 470 -3.57 34.81 12.64
C ASP A 470 -2.65 34.02 13.57
N TYR A 471 -3.20 33.57 14.70
CA TYR A 471 -2.44 32.82 15.70
C TYR A 471 -1.93 31.49 15.16
N THR A 472 -2.73 30.76 14.38
CA THR A 472 -2.37 29.46 13.82
C THR A 472 -1.14 29.60 12.92
N GLN A 473 -1.19 30.53 11.97
CA GLN A 473 -0.09 30.84 11.07
C GLN A 473 1.18 31.28 11.82
N SER A 474 1.02 32.08 12.89
CA SER A 474 2.15 32.53 13.72
C SER A 474 2.78 31.37 14.50
N PHE A 475 1.96 30.43 15.00
CA PHE A 475 2.44 29.23 15.68
C PHE A 475 3.16 28.27 14.71
N ASP A 476 2.67 28.14 13.48
CA ASP A 476 3.31 27.33 12.44
C ASP A 476 4.68 27.88 12.09
N ARG A 477 4.74 29.19 11.81
CA ARG A 477 5.97 29.92 11.53
C ARG A 477 6.97 29.79 12.69
N TYR A 478 6.50 29.93 13.93
CA TYR A 478 7.32 29.71 15.13
C TYR A 478 7.84 28.27 15.23
N THR A 479 7.00 27.28 14.94
CA THR A 479 7.39 25.86 14.94
C THR A 479 8.44 25.56 13.88
N LYS A 480 8.28 26.10 12.66
CA LYS A 480 9.30 26.00 11.59
C LYS A 480 10.63 26.63 12.02
N TYR A 481 10.59 27.78 12.70
CA TYR A 481 11.78 28.39 13.30
C TYR A 481 12.44 27.47 14.34
N LEU A 482 11.66 26.83 15.22
CA LEU A 482 12.20 25.90 16.21
C LEU A 482 12.87 24.68 15.55
N VAL A 483 12.28 24.15 14.47
CA VAL A 483 12.89 23.08 13.66
C VAL A 483 14.21 23.56 13.06
N LEU A 484 14.22 24.71 12.36
CA LEU A 484 15.43 25.31 11.79
C LEU A 484 16.53 25.52 12.84
N LYS A 485 16.17 26.09 14.00
CA LYS A 485 17.12 26.33 15.09
C LYS A 485 17.75 25.01 15.54
N ARG A 486 16.92 23.97 15.72
CA ARG A 486 17.38 22.65 16.14
C ARG A 486 18.27 21.99 15.09
N GLU A 487 17.94 22.11 13.81
CA GLU A 487 18.77 21.63 12.71
C GLU A 487 20.16 22.28 12.72
N LEU A 488 20.24 23.60 12.90
CA LEU A 488 21.52 24.31 12.95
C LEU A 488 22.34 23.97 14.20
N GLU A 489 21.70 23.74 15.34
CA GLU A 489 22.36 23.24 16.56
C GLU A 489 22.97 21.86 16.34
N LEU A 490 22.20 20.91 15.78
CA LEU A 490 22.67 19.56 15.46
C LEU A 490 23.78 19.58 14.40
N ALA A 491 23.64 20.43 13.38
CA ALA A 491 24.67 20.60 12.35
C ALA A 491 26.00 21.05 12.96
N LYS A 492 25.95 22.04 13.86
CA LYS A 492 27.13 22.54 14.55
C LYS A 492 27.83 21.45 15.38
N GLN A 493 27.05 20.63 16.09
CA GLN A 493 27.57 19.52 16.90
C GLN A 493 28.33 18.48 16.06
N ILE A 494 27.80 18.12 14.90
CA ILE A 494 28.44 17.12 14.01
C ILE A 494 29.66 17.74 13.29
N ILE A 495 29.54 18.95 12.75
CA ILE A 495 30.63 19.64 12.05
C ILE A 495 31.83 19.83 12.97
N ASN A 496 31.60 20.17 14.24
CA ASN A 496 32.68 20.45 15.19
C ASN A 496 33.11 19.23 16.02
N LEU A 497 32.56 18.03 15.80
CA LEU A 497 32.76 16.88 16.69
C LEU A 497 34.24 16.61 17.03
N HIS A 498 35.12 16.53 16.04
CA HIS A 498 36.55 16.26 16.29
C HIS A 498 37.26 17.42 16.98
N THR A 499 36.88 18.66 16.64
CA THR A 499 37.37 19.86 17.31
C THR A 499 36.96 19.87 18.79
N ASP A 500 35.70 19.55 19.08
CA ASP A 500 35.15 19.51 20.44
C ASP A 500 35.75 18.37 21.27
N LEU A 501 36.13 17.26 20.63
CA LEU A 501 36.87 16.16 21.26
C LEU A 501 38.37 16.46 21.43
N ASN A 502 38.87 17.56 20.86
CA ASN A 502 40.30 17.91 20.82
C ASN A 502 41.14 16.79 20.18
N GLU A 503 40.68 16.29 19.03
CA GLU A 503 41.32 15.21 18.28
C GLU A 503 41.94 15.73 16.99
N ASP A 504 43.16 15.28 16.72
CA ASP A 504 43.84 15.49 15.44
C ASP A 504 43.62 14.26 14.55
N LEU A 505 42.90 14.45 13.43
CA LEU A 505 42.62 13.38 12.46
C LEU A 505 43.87 12.88 11.72
N ASP A 506 44.98 13.61 11.78
CA ASP A 506 46.28 13.20 11.25
C ASP A 506 47.12 12.39 12.25
N ASN A 507 46.64 12.23 13.49
CA ASN A 507 47.25 11.30 14.46
C ASN A 507 47.20 9.86 13.92
N VAL A 508 48.34 9.15 13.99
CA VAL A 508 48.50 7.80 13.42
C VAL A 508 47.49 6.81 14.00
N ASP A 509 47.33 6.77 15.32
CA ASP A 509 46.44 5.82 16.00
C ASP A 509 44.98 6.07 15.64
N LEU A 510 44.57 7.35 15.58
CA LEU A 510 43.21 7.72 15.20
C LEU A 510 42.93 7.45 13.72
N LYS A 511 43.88 7.77 12.84
CA LYS A 511 43.78 7.47 11.40
C LYS A 511 43.65 5.96 11.17
N GLU A 512 44.43 5.14 11.88
CA GLU A 512 44.38 3.68 11.78
C GLU A 512 43.06 3.10 12.33
N LEU A 513 42.57 3.63 13.45
CA LEU A 513 41.29 3.22 14.02
C LEU A 513 40.13 3.50 13.05
N LEU A 514 40.03 4.75 12.57
CA LEU A 514 38.91 5.17 11.73
C LEU A 514 39.02 4.60 10.31
N LYS A 515 40.23 4.28 9.84
CA LYS A 515 40.57 3.96 8.43
C LYS A 515 39.82 4.87 7.43
N TRP A 516 39.79 6.16 7.73
CA TRP A 516 39.05 7.14 6.91
C TRP A 516 39.71 7.33 5.53
N ASP A 517 41.00 7.05 5.41
CA ASP A 517 41.77 7.07 4.15
C ASP A 517 41.74 5.69 3.48
N ASN A 518 40.79 5.49 2.57
CA ASN A 518 40.63 4.24 1.82
C ASN A 518 41.20 4.33 0.38
N SER A 519 42.06 5.31 0.12
CA SER A 519 42.60 5.63 -1.22
C SER A 519 43.32 4.47 -1.90
N ALA A 520 43.91 3.56 -1.12
CA ALA A 520 44.64 2.38 -1.61
C ALA A 520 43.81 1.44 -2.51
N LYS A 521 42.47 1.44 -2.39
CA LYS A 521 41.63 0.61 -3.29
C LYS A 521 41.67 1.09 -4.74
N TYR A 522 41.85 2.40 -4.96
CA TYR A 522 41.93 3.00 -6.29
C TYR A 522 43.28 2.73 -6.95
N ASP A 523 44.34 2.49 -6.17
CA ASP A 523 45.63 2.06 -6.74
C ASP A 523 45.50 0.74 -7.51
N ASN A 524 44.72 -0.20 -6.98
CA ASN A 524 44.48 -1.45 -7.66
C ASN A 524 43.63 -1.28 -8.94
N GLN A 525 42.61 -0.41 -8.90
CA GLN A 525 41.77 -0.11 -10.07
C GLN A 525 42.57 0.56 -11.19
N ILE A 526 43.37 1.59 -10.85
CA ILE A 526 44.25 2.29 -11.79
C ILE A 526 45.24 1.31 -12.39
N ARG A 527 45.93 0.51 -11.56
CA ARG A 527 46.90 -0.48 -12.02
C ARG A 527 46.28 -1.51 -12.96
N THR A 528 45.07 -1.98 -12.65
CA THR A 528 44.37 -2.98 -13.48
C THR A 528 43.96 -2.39 -14.82
N ALA A 529 43.36 -1.19 -14.83
CA ALA A 529 42.99 -0.50 -16.06
C ALA A 529 44.22 -0.15 -16.91
N GLN A 530 45.31 0.30 -16.29
CA GLN A 530 46.58 0.59 -16.97
C GLN A 530 47.17 -0.67 -17.62
N LYS A 531 47.20 -1.79 -16.88
CA LYS A 531 47.68 -3.07 -17.43
C LYS A 531 46.84 -3.55 -18.61
N ASN A 532 45.51 -3.40 -18.54
CA ASN A 532 44.62 -3.78 -19.63
C ASN A 532 44.82 -2.87 -20.85
N LYS A 533 44.96 -1.56 -20.62
CA LYS A 533 45.29 -0.59 -21.67
C LYS A 533 46.59 -0.96 -22.38
N GLU A 534 47.68 -1.16 -21.64
CA GLU A 534 48.99 -1.53 -22.21
C GLU A 534 48.93 -2.84 -23.01
N ARG A 535 48.24 -3.86 -22.48
CA ARG A 535 48.04 -5.14 -23.18
C ARG A 535 47.30 -4.96 -24.50
N ASP A 536 46.24 -4.15 -24.51
CA ASP A 536 45.39 -3.97 -25.68
C ASP A 536 46.08 -3.07 -26.73
N GLU A 537 46.85 -2.06 -26.31
CA GLU A 537 47.74 -1.26 -27.18
C GLU A 537 48.83 -2.11 -27.85
N GLU A 538 49.46 -3.00 -27.10
CA GLU A 538 50.45 -3.94 -27.62
C GLU A 538 49.81 -4.91 -28.64
N SER A 539 48.62 -5.42 -28.32
CA SER A 539 47.89 -6.36 -29.18
C SER A 539 47.51 -5.72 -30.52
N TYR A 540 47.00 -4.49 -30.52
CA TYR A 540 46.65 -3.74 -31.73
C TYR A 540 47.89 -3.43 -32.59
N THR A 541 49.01 -3.06 -31.95
CA THR A 541 50.28 -2.81 -32.65
C THR A 541 50.78 -4.08 -33.35
N GLN A 542 50.80 -5.21 -32.64
CA GLN A 542 51.20 -6.50 -33.19
C GLN A 542 50.29 -6.95 -34.35
N GLN A 543 48.99 -6.71 -34.23
CA GLN A 543 48.02 -6.98 -35.29
C GLN A 543 48.35 -6.15 -36.54
N LYS A 544 48.52 -4.83 -36.40
CA LYS A 544 48.82 -3.91 -37.50
C LYS A 544 50.13 -4.27 -38.22
N GLU A 545 51.19 -4.57 -37.48
CA GLU A 545 52.48 -4.97 -38.06
C GLU A 545 52.38 -6.28 -38.86
N LYS A 546 51.76 -7.33 -38.29
CA LYS A 546 51.64 -8.64 -38.94
C LYS A 546 50.78 -8.60 -40.20
N ILE A 547 49.69 -7.83 -40.21
CA ILE A 547 48.83 -7.73 -41.40
C ILE A 547 49.52 -6.92 -42.50
N ASN A 548 50.26 -5.87 -42.15
CA ASN A 548 51.05 -5.11 -43.12
C ASN A 548 52.21 -5.93 -43.71
N GLU A 549 52.82 -6.83 -42.95
CA GLU A 549 53.85 -7.75 -43.44
C GLU A 549 53.30 -8.77 -44.45
N LEU A 550 52.09 -9.27 -44.17
CA LEU A 550 51.53 -10.38 -44.91
C LEU A 550 50.76 -9.97 -46.18
N ILE A 551 50.29 -8.72 -46.30
CA ILE A 551 49.64 -8.25 -47.53
C ILE A 551 50.71 -7.78 -48.52
N VAL A 552 50.71 -8.39 -49.71
CA VAL A 552 51.64 -8.06 -50.81
C VAL A 552 51.11 -6.86 -51.59
N GLU A 553 51.96 -5.88 -51.88
CA GLU A 553 51.63 -4.77 -52.77
C GLU A 553 51.76 -5.19 -54.25
N PHE A 554 50.95 -4.61 -55.14
CA PHE A 554 50.99 -4.89 -56.58
C PHE A 554 51.12 -3.60 -57.37
N ASP A 555 52.17 -3.50 -58.19
CA ASP A 555 52.36 -2.43 -59.15
C ASP A 555 52.15 -2.97 -60.58
N GLU A 556 51.03 -2.59 -61.19
CA GLU A 556 50.66 -3.04 -62.55
C GLU A 556 51.72 -2.71 -63.61
N GLU A 557 52.48 -1.63 -63.44
CA GLU A 557 53.48 -1.20 -64.43
C GLU A 557 54.80 -1.97 -64.31
N ASN A 558 55.11 -2.47 -63.11
CA ASN A 558 56.44 -2.97 -62.75
C ASN A 558 56.49 -4.45 -62.35
N ASP A 559 55.36 -5.04 -61.91
CA ASP A 559 55.30 -6.41 -61.40
C ASP A 559 54.80 -7.41 -62.47
N GLN A 560 55.37 -8.61 -62.45
CA GLN A 560 54.81 -9.73 -63.21
C GLN A 560 53.59 -10.30 -62.45
N ALA A 561 52.43 -10.29 -63.11
CA ALA A 561 51.17 -10.74 -62.51
C ALA A 561 51.23 -12.18 -61.96
N SER A 562 51.96 -13.09 -62.63
CA SER A 562 52.18 -14.46 -62.17
C SER A 562 52.90 -14.52 -60.82
N ASP A 563 53.99 -13.77 -60.68
CA ASP A 563 54.85 -13.78 -59.49
C ASP A 563 54.10 -13.17 -58.29
N TYR A 564 53.31 -12.13 -58.54
CA TYR A 564 52.42 -11.55 -57.54
C TYR A 564 51.34 -12.53 -57.08
N ILE A 565 50.66 -13.23 -58.00
CA ILE A 565 49.60 -14.20 -57.66
C ILE A 565 50.16 -15.34 -56.80
N GLU A 566 51.34 -15.86 -57.12
CA GLU A 566 51.98 -16.92 -56.32
C GLU A 566 52.37 -16.41 -54.92
N SER A 567 53.01 -15.25 -54.85
CA SER A 567 53.41 -14.60 -53.58
C SER A 567 52.21 -14.31 -52.68
N ALA A 568 51.14 -13.74 -53.24
CA ALA A 568 49.89 -13.48 -52.52
C ALA A 568 49.24 -14.79 -52.03
N SER A 569 49.33 -15.88 -52.79
CA SER A 569 48.75 -17.18 -52.42
C SER A 569 49.46 -17.86 -51.26
N GLU A 570 50.78 -17.70 -51.15
CA GLU A 570 51.54 -18.17 -49.99
C GLU A 570 51.16 -17.36 -48.74
N LYS A 571 51.22 -16.03 -48.82
CA LYS A 571 50.91 -15.17 -47.67
C LYS A 571 49.45 -15.21 -47.24
N ALA A 572 48.48 -15.39 -48.15
CA ALA A 572 47.06 -15.47 -47.82
C ALA A 572 46.72 -16.68 -46.91
N LYS A 573 47.48 -17.78 -47.00
CA LYS A 573 47.34 -18.93 -46.07
C LYS A 573 47.80 -18.56 -44.67
N GLU A 574 48.99 -17.96 -44.56
CA GLU A 574 49.57 -17.53 -43.28
C GLU A 574 48.66 -16.53 -42.57
N ILE A 575 48.10 -15.59 -43.34
CA ILE A 575 47.08 -14.65 -42.86
C ILE A 575 45.87 -15.41 -42.30
N SER A 576 45.29 -16.34 -43.06
CA SER A 576 44.06 -17.03 -42.64
C SER A 576 44.26 -17.83 -41.34
N GLU A 577 45.40 -18.50 -41.18
CA GLU A 577 45.74 -19.26 -39.97
C GLU A 577 45.96 -18.35 -38.75
N LEU A 578 46.61 -17.21 -38.97
CA LEU A 578 46.88 -16.20 -37.94
C LEU A 578 45.58 -15.60 -37.40
N PHE A 579 44.59 -15.33 -38.25
CA PHE A 579 43.30 -14.82 -37.79
C PHE A 579 42.45 -15.87 -37.07
N ILE A 580 42.41 -17.12 -37.57
CA ILE A 580 41.72 -18.21 -36.86
C ILE A 580 42.32 -18.38 -35.45
N THR A 581 43.64 -18.37 -35.33
CA THR A 581 44.32 -18.57 -34.03
C THR A 581 44.11 -17.41 -33.04
N ASN A 582 44.00 -16.16 -33.53
CA ASN A 582 43.97 -14.98 -32.66
C ASN A 582 42.57 -14.36 -32.45
N PHE A 583 41.58 -14.72 -33.28
CA PHE A 583 40.19 -14.24 -33.18
C PHE A 583 39.18 -15.32 -32.82
N ASP A 584 39.47 -16.62 -32.99
CA ASP A 584 38.50 -17.69 -32.66
C ASP A 584 38.44 -17.94 -31.14
N PRO A 585 37.30 -17.67 -30.48
CA PRO A 585 37.14 -17.90 -29.05
C PRO A 585 36.94 -19.38 -28.70
N THR A 586 36.72 -20.26 -29.69
CA THR A 586 36.37 -21.68 -29.51
C THR A 586 37.58 -22.63 -29.51
N ILE A 587 38.79 -22.12 -29.76
CA ILE A 587 40.04 -22.87 -29.60
C ILE A 587 40.42 -22.94 -28.10
N ASP A 588 39.60 -23.74 -27.40
CA ASP A 588 39.84 -24.55 -26.22
C ASP A 588 40.04 -23.87 -24.84
N GLU A 589 38.98 -23.90 -24.02
CA GLU A 589 39.00 -23.67 -22.56
C GLU A 589 40.02 -24.57 -21.81
N HIS A 590 40.53 -25.64 -22.43
CA HIS A 590 41.49 -26.57 -21.78
C HIS A 590 42.96 -26.23 -22.04
N ASN A 591 43.30 -25.37 -23.01
CA ASN A 591 44.68 -25.05 -23.37
C ASN A 591 45.13 -23.61 -23.04
N ASN A 592 44.29 -22.80 -22.40
CA ASN A 592 44.66 -21.48 -21.87
C ASN A 592 45.18 -20.47 -22.93
N VAL A 593 44.81 -20.62 -24.20
CA VAL A 593 45.07 -19.63 -25.25
C VAL A 593 43.74 -19.03 -25.68
N LYS A 594 43.27 -18.01 -24.94
CA LYS A 594 42.22 -17.13 -25.48
C LYS A 594 42.82 -16.39 -26.67
N GLY A 595 42.10 -16.33 -27.80
CA GLY A 595 42.48 -15.49 -28.94
C GLY A 595 42.79 -14.06 -28.46
N ILE A 596 44.03 -13.61 -28.67
CA ILE A 596 44.58 -12.37 -28.10
C ILE A 596 43.93 -11.12 -28.71
N TRP A 597 43.31 -11.25 -29.88
CA TRP A 597 42.75 -10.12 -30.63
C TRP A 597 41.22 -10.04 -30.55
N GLY A 598 40.52 -11.17 -30.40
CA GLY A 598 39.05 -11.22 -30.45
C GLY A 598 38.31 -10.45 -29.34
N HIS A 599 38.90 -10.31 -28.14
CA HIS A 599 38.21 -9.67 -27.01
C HIS A 599 37.94 -8.17 -27.20
N MET A 600 38.66 -7.50 -28.11
CA MET A 600 38.49 -6.06 -28.38
C MET A 600 37.33 -5.75 -29.32
N TYR A 601 36.89 -6.73 -30.10
CA TYR A 601 35.92 -6.52 -31.19
C TYR A 601 34.56 -7.16 -30.89
N GLY A 602 34.48 -8.01 -29.87
CA GLY A 602 33.30 -8.82 -29.57
C GLY A 602 33.09 -9.95 -30.59
N ASP A 603 32.18 -10.87 -30.27
CA ASP A 603 32.01 -12.11 -31.03
C ASP A 603 31.57 -11.87 -32.49
N TYR A 604 30.67 -10.90 -32.70
CA TYR A 604 30.15 -10.57 -34.03
C TYR A 604 31.24 -10.05 -34.97
N ASN A 605 31.97 -9.01 -34.57
CA ASN A 605 33.00 -8.42 -35.42
C ASN A 605 34.19 -9.39 -35.58
N SER A 606 34.50 -10.20 -34.56
CA SER A 606 35.50 -11.26 -34.67
C SER A 606 35.13 -12.26 -35.76
N ASN A 607 33.87 -12.71 -35.82
CA ASN A 607 33.38 -13.59 -36.88
C ASN A 607 33.36 -12.93 -38.26
N LYS A 608 32.99 -11.64 -38.34
CA LYS A 608 33.03 -10.84 -39.58
C LYS A 608 34.45 -10.80 -40.15
N ILE A 609 35.44 -10.53 -39.30
CA ILE A 609 36.85 -10.53 -39.68
C ILE A 609 37.28 -11.91 -40.16
N ILE A 610 37.00 -12.98 -39.40
CA ILE A 610 37.36 -14.36 -39.78
C ILE A 610 36.79 -14.71 -41.16
N ASN A 611 35.54 -14.35 -41.44
CA ASN A 611 34.90 -14.63 -42.73
C ASN A 611 35.53 -13.82 -43.86
N LEU A 612 35.80 -12.53 -43.65
CA LEU A 612 36.49 -11.67 -44.62
C LEU A 612 37.85 -12.25 -45.02
N MET A 613 38.64 -12.70 -44.04
CA MET A 613 39.96 -13.30 -44.32
C MET A 613 39.84 -14.66 -45.02
N ARG A 614 38.79 -15.44 -44.70
CA ARG A 614 38.50 -16.71 -45.37
C ARG A 614 38.13 -16.49 -46.83
N ASP A 615 37.33 -15.46 -47.12
CA ASP A 615 36.92 -15.10 -48.48
C ASP A 615 38.11 -14.62 -49.31
N TYR A 616 38.95 -13.74 -48.74
CA TYR A 616 40.22 -13.32 -49.36
C TYR A 616 41.10 -14.54 -49.70
N ASN A 617 41.35 -15.41 -48.72
CA ASN A 617 42.16 -16.61 -48.95
C ASN A 617 41.54 -17.51 -50.03
N LYS A 618 40.23 -17.73 -50.00
CA LYS A 618 39.54 -18.55 -51.01
C LYS A 618 39.67 -17.95 -52.40
N LEU A 619 39.53 -16.63 -52.55
CA LEU A 619 39.73 -15.92 -53.81
C LEU A 619 41.15 -16.15 -54.34
N VAL A 620 42.17 -15.88 -53.51
CA VAL A 620 43.58 -16.02 -53.91
C VAL A 620 43.91 -17.47 -54.28
N GLN A 621 43.46 -18.46 -53.50
CA GLN A 621 43.68 -19.87 -53.82
C GLN A 621 42.98 -20.30 -55.12
N THR A 622 41.79 -19.78 -55.39
CA THR A 622 41.04 -20.11 -56.61
C THR A 622 41.74 -19.56 -57.84
N ILE A 623 42.15 -18.28 -57.80
CA ILE A 623 42.90 -17.63 -58.89
C ILE A 623 44.23 -18.34 -59.13
N ASN A 624 45.00 -18.62 -58.07
CA ASN A 624 46.29 -19.32 -58.22
C ASN A 624 46.12 -20.73 -58.80
N LYS A 625 45.07 -21.46 -58.40
CA LYS A 625 44.77 -22.78 -58.96
C LYS A 625 44.46 -22.70 -60.45
N ASN A 626 43.56 -21.80 -60.85
CA ASN A 626 43.15 -21.65 -62.25
C ASN A 626 44.31 -21.15 -63.13
N TYR A 627 45.18 -20.28 -62.60
CA TYR A 627 46.45 -19.91 -63.22
C TYR A 627 47.34 -21.13 -63.48
N LYS A 628 47.52 -22.02 -62.48
CA LYS A 628 48.34 -23.25 -62.62
C LYS A 628 47.74 -24.29 -63.57
N ASP A 629 46.44 -24.22 -63.82
CA ASP A 629 45.72 -25.08 -64.76
C ASP A 629 45.66 -24.46 -66.20
N ASP A 630 46.48 -23.44 -66.49
CA ASP A 630 46.57 -22.69 -67.77
C ASP A 630 45.21 -22.11 -68.24
N GLN A 631 44.35 -21.68 -67.32
CA GLN A 631 43.00 -21.18 -67.63
C GLN A 631 42.92 -19.67 -67.90
N TYR A 632 44.03 -18.93 -67.79
CA TYR A 632 44.06 -17.48 -67.98
C TYR A 632 45.09 -17.07 -69.02
N ASP A 633 44.74 -16.10 -69.87
CA ASP A 633 45.71 -15.41 -70.72
C ASP A 633 46.43 -14.26 -69.97
N GLU A 634 47.36 -13.57 -70.64
CA GLU A 634 48.21 -12.55 -70.01
C GLU A 634 47.43 -11.31 -69.53
N ASP A 635 46.37 -10.93 -70.25
CA ASP A 635 45.53 -9.79 -69.89
C ASP A 635 44.55 -10.17 -68.76
N GLU A 636 44.01 -11.39 -68.81
CA GLU A 636 43.23 -11.98 -67.72
C GLU A 636 44.04 -12.12 -66.43
N LEU A 637 45.32 -12.51 -66.51
CA LEU A 637 46.20 -12.61 -65.34
C LEU A 637 46.43 -11.25 -64.66
N LYS A 638 46.62 -10.18 -65.43
CA LYS A 638 46.72 -8.82 -64.88
C LYS A 638 45.43 -8.41 -64.19
N GLN A 639 44.28 -8.71 -64.79
CA GLN A 639 42.99 -8.43 -64.18
C GLN A 639 42.79 -9.22 -62.87
N LYS A 640 43.20 -10.49 -62.82
CA LYS A 640 43.13 -11.31 -61.61
C LYS A 640 44.11 -10.89 -60.52
N ALA A 641 45.30 -10.41 -60.89
CA ALA A 641 46.23 -9.80 -59.94
C ALA A 641 45.64 -8.53 -59.31
N LYS A 642 44.99 -7.66 -60.09
CA LYS A 642 44.24 -6.50 -59.56
C LYS A 642 43.12 -6.93 -58.62
N GLU A 643 42.37 -7.99 -58.95
CA GLU A 643 41.30 -8.51 -58.11
C GLU A 643 41.81 -8.92 -56.72
N ILE A 644 42.94 -9.64 -56.67
CA ILE A 644 43.60 -10.01 -55.40
C ILE A 644 44.08 -8.76 -54.64
N PHE A 645 44.72 -7.81 -55.34
CA PHE A 645 45.22 -6.58 -54.74
C PHE A 645 44.08 -5.77 -54.11
N THR A 646 43.01 -5.50 -54.85
CA THR A 646 41.82 -4.79 -54.35
C THR A 646 41.22 -5.50 -53.14
N SER A 647 41.09 -6.83 -53.18
CA SER A 647 40.56 -7.60 -52.05
C SER A 647 41.44 -7.47 -50.79
N SER A 648 42.77 -7.43 -50.97
CA SER A 648 43.71 -7.25 -49.86
C SER A 648 43.68 -5.83 -49.27
N GLN A 649 43.49 -4.79 -50.10
CA GLN A 649 43.34 -3.42 -49.63
C GLN A 649 42.01 -3.24 -48.89
N ASN A 650 40.93 -3.90 -49.32
CA ASN A 650 39.66 -3.90 -48.59
C ASN A 650 39.80 -4.52 -47.20
N VAL A 651 40.59 -5.59 -47.07
CA VAL A 651 40.94 -6.16 -45.76
C VAL A 651 41.64 -5.14 -44.86
N LYS A 652 42.64 -4.41 -45.39
CA LYS A 652 43.32 -3.33 -44.63
C LYS A 652 42.35 -2.23 -44.24
N LYS A 653 41.52 -1.77 -45.16
CA LYS A 653 40.55 -0.68 -44.95
C LYS A 653 39.55 -1.01 -43.84
N ILE A 654 39.02 -2.23 -43.80
CA ILE A 654 38.06 -2.64 -42.76
C ILE A 654 38.72 -2.76 -41.39
N LEU A 655 39.96 -3.27 -41.33
CA LEU A 655 40.66 -3.48 -40.07
C LEU A 655 41.24 -2.19 -39.48
N PHE A 656 41.78 -1.31 -40.34
CA PHE A 656 42.58 -0.17 -39.91
C PHE A 656 42.04 1.19 -40.36
N GLY A 657 41.19 1.22 -41.40
CA GLY A 657 40.76 2.44 -42.07
C GLY A 657 41.78 2.92 -43.11
N ASP A 658 41.36 3.88 -43.93
CA ASP A 658 42.27 4.59 -44.85
C ASP A 658 42.92 5.77 -44.12
N GLU A 659 44.21 6.02 -44.37
CA GLU A 659 44.96 7.12 -43.74
C GLU A 659 44.45 8.53 -44.17
N ASN A 660 43.47 8.63 -45.09
CA ASN A 660 43.03 9.90 -45.72
C ASN A 660 41.50 10.06 -45.96
N ASP A 661 40.61 9.31 -45.31
CA ASP A 661 39.17 9.41 -45.65
C ASP A 661 38.38 10.42 -44.78
N GLN A 662 38.25 11.66 -45.28
CA GLN A 662 36.95 12.35 -45.28
C GLN A 662 36.32 12.05 -46.64
N GLN A 663 35.69 10.89 -46.80
CA GLN A 663 34.96 10.59 -48.03
C GLN A 663 33.66 11.38 -48.06
N ASP A 664 33.53 12.22 -49.10
CA ASP A 664 32.27 12.87 -49.48
C ASP A 664 31.25 11.77 -49.82
N ASP A 665 30.05 11.83 -49.23
CA ASP A 665 29.00 10.80 -49.38
C ASP A 665 28.60 10.56 -50.83
N ASP A 666 28.79 11.57 -51.68
CA ASP A 666 28.49 11.52 -53.11
C ASP A 666 29.43 10.58 -53.89
N ASN A 667 30.65 10.32 -53.40
CA ASN A 667 31.65 9.46 -54.06
C ASN A 667 31.62 8.00 -53.58
N LEU A 668 30.72 7.63 -52.68
CA LEU A 668 30.57 6.25 -52.23
C LEU A 668 29.96 5.36 -53.34
N SER A 669 30.45 4.12 -53.43
CA SER A 669 29.85 3.08 -54.27
C SER A 669 28.43 2.73 -53.80
N ILE A 670 27.68 1.99 -54.61
CA ILE A 670 26.33 1.53 -54.23
C ILE A 670 26.36 0.71 -52.93
N TYR A 671 27.32 -0.21 -52.80
CA TYR A 671 27.53 -0.92 -51.53
C TYR A 671 27.95 0.04 -50.40
N GLY A 672 28.80 1.01 -50.69
CA GLY A 672 29.25 2.01 -49.70
C GLY A 672 28.10 2.83 -49.11
N LYS A 673 27.21 3.36 -49.96
CA LYS A 673 26.03 4.11 -49.54
C LYS A 673 25.06 3.23 -48.75
N PHE A 674 24.86 1.99 -49.20
CA PHE A 674 23.98 1.04 -48.54
C PHE A 674 24.50 0.66 -47.13
N ASN A 675 25.77 0.28 -47.01
CA ASN A 675 26.36 -0.13 -45.73
C ASN A 675 26.46 1.03 -44.73
N LYS A 676 26.75 2.24 -45.20
CA LYS A 676 26.79 3.44 -44.34
C LYS A 676 25.42 3.78 -43.75
N ALA A 677 24.35 3.60 -44.53
CA ALA A 677 22.99 3.79 -44.03
C ALA A 677 22.56 2.74 -42.97
N HIS A 678 23.27 1.61 -42.89
CA HIS A 678 22.98 0.50 -41.97
C HIS A 678 23.72 0.55 -40.63
N GLU A 679 24.70 1.45 -40.46
CA GLU A 679 25.64 1.41 -39.34
C GLU A 679 24.99 1.62 -37.95
N ASP A 680 23.98 2.51 -37.85
CA ASP A 680 23.34 2.87 -36.57
C ASP A 680 22.22 1.93 -36.12
N PHE A 681 21.80 0.99 -36.97
CA PHE A 681 20.77 0.00 -36.62
C PHE A 681 21.29 -1.14 -35.73
N ASN A 682 22.58 -1.09 -35.36
CA ASN A 682 23.22 -2.01 -34.42
C ASN A 682 22.95 -3.50 -34.77
N TYR A 683 22.97 -3.83 -36.07
CA TYR A 683 22.80 -5.19 -36.60
C TYR A 683 23.95 -6.17 -36.19
N GLY A 684 24.79 -5.79 -35.22
CA GLY A 684 25.80 -6.65 -34.61
C GLY A 684 25.22 -7.87 -33.87
N GLU A 685 23.90 -7.96 -33.67
CA GLU A 685 23.26 -9.10 -33.03
C GLU A 685 22.18 -9.81 -33.89
N VAL A 686 21.87 -9.32 -35.09
CA VAL A 686 20.73 -9.81 -35.87
C VAL A 686 21.19 -10.63 -37.08
N ASP A 687 20.86 -11.92 -37.01
CA ASP A 687 20.74 -12.92 -38.07
C ASP A 687 21.34 -12.51 -39.43
N THR A 688 22.52 -13.07 -39.78
CA THR A 688 23.20 -12.84 -41.07
C THR A 688 22.28 -13.05 -42.27
N THR A 689 21.21 -13.82 -42.12
CA THR A 689 20.18 -14.05 -43.13
C THR A 689 19.39 -12.78 -43.52
N VAL A 690 19.18 -11.83 -42.59
CA VAL A 690 18.45 -10.59 -42.86
C VAL A 690 19.27 -9.65 -43.74
N TYR A 691 20.53 -9.42 -43.37
CA TYR A 691 21.45 -8.61 -44.18
C TYR A 691 21.71 -9.23 -45.56
N ASP A 692 21.96 -10.55 -45.62
CA ASP A 692 22.12 -11.25 -46.91
C ASP A 692 20.87 -11.14 -47.80
N SER A 693 19.68 -11.20 -47.20
CA SER A 693 18.42 -10.98 -47.92
C SER A 693 18.30 -9.54 -48.43
N GLN A 694 18.63 -8.54 -47.61
CA GLN A 694 18.58 -7.12 -48.00
C GLN A 694 19.55 -6.78 -49.13
N VAL A 695 20.76 -7.30 -49.08
CA VAL A 695 21.82 -7.06 -50.07
C VAL A 695 21.60 -7.84 -51.37
N SER A 696 20.81 -8.92 -51.34
CA SER A 696 20.61 -9.78 -52.52
C SER A 696 20.18 -9.04 -53.79
N ILE A 697 19.46 -7.90 -53.68
CA ILE A 697 19.06 -7.12 -54.85
C ILE A 697 20.25 -6.43 -55.55
N ILE A 698 21.27 -6.02 -54.79
CA ILE A 698 22.52 -5.45 -55.32
C ILE A 698 23.36 -6.56 -55.94
N ARG A 699 23.41 -7.75 -55.32
CA ARG A 699 24.08 -8.94 -55.88
C ARG A 699 23.45 -9.38 -57.20
N ASP A 700 22.12 -9.51 -57.23
CA ASP A 700 21.34 -9.86 -58.43
C ASP A 700 21.59 -8.88 -59.59
N TYR A 701 21.71 -7.58 -59.27
CA TYR A 701 22.06 -6.54 -60.23
C TYR A 701 23.50 -6.67 -60.74
N GLN A 702 24.46 -6.91 -59.84
CA GLN A 702 25.87 -7.13 -60.19
C GLN A 702 26.06 -8.36 -61.10
N GLU A 703 25.37 -9.46 -60.83
CA GLU A 703 25.40 -10.67 -61.67
C GLU A 703 24.86 -10.41 -63.08
N LEU A 704 23.79 -9.62 -63.20
CA LEU A 704 23.26 -9.20 -64.49
C LEU A 704 24.30 -8.39 -65.27
N LEU A 705 24.95 -7.42 -64.65
CA LEU A 705 25.94 -6.58 -65.33
C LEU A 705 27.18 -7.37 -65.74
N ASN A 706 27.69 -8.26 -64.88
CA ASN A 706 28.82 -9.14 -65.22
C ASN A 706 28.50 -10.00 -66.45
N TYR A 707 27.27 -10.51 -66.54
CA TYR A 707 26.83 -11.25 -67.72
C TYR A 707 26.87 -10.41 -68.99
N LEU A 708 26.37 -9.16 -68.92
CA LEU A 708 26.28 -8.25 -70.07
C LEU A 708 27.67 -7.71 -70.49
N ALA A 709 28.55 -7.45 -69.53
CA ALA A 709 29.91 -6.95 -69.77
C ALA A 709 30.77 -7.93 -70.59
N ASN A 710 30.54 -9.24 -70.45
CA ASN A 710 31.28 -10.28 -71.17
C ASN A 710 31.03 -10.27 -72.70
N PHE A 711 30.03 -9.53 -73.18
CA PHE A 711 29.76 -9.40 -74.61
C PHE A 711 30.84 -8.59 -75.36
N ALA A 712 31.67 -7.81 -74.68
CA ALA A 712 32.79 -7.10 -75.28
C ALA A 712 33.88 -8.02 -75.87
N ASN A 713 33.94 -9.28 -75.41
CA ASN A 713 35.00 -10.23 -75.74
C ASN A 713 34.53 -11.39 -76.65
N GLN A 714 33.29 -11.36 -77.15
CA GLN A 714 32.76 -12.42 -78.02
C GLN A 714 33.07 -12.15 -79.50
N ASP A 715 33.52 -13.19 -80.21
CA ASP A 715 33.83 -13.10 -81.64
C ASP A 715 32.53 -12.95 -82.45
N LYS A 716 32.43 -11.87 -83.23
CA LYS A 716 31.16 -11.43 -83.86
C LYS A 716 30.59 -12.44 -84.86
N ASP A 717 31.44 -13.32 -85.41
CA ASP A 717 31.08 -14.29 -86.45
C ASP A 717 30.50 -15.62 -85.89
N ASP A 718 30.50 -15.84 -84.56
CA ASP A 718 30.11 -17.12 -83.91
C ASP A 718 28.83 -16.99 -83.04
N ILE A 719 28.09 -15.89 -83.19
CA ILE A 719 26.91 -15.57 -82.38
C ILE A 719 25.65 -16.22 -82.98
N ASP A 720 25.06 -17.17 -82.24
CA ASP A 720 23.73 -17.71 -82.53
C ASP A 720 22.65 -16.68 -82.16
N THR A 721 22.22 -15.89 -83.15
CA THR A 721 21.25 -14.80 -83.01
C THR A 721 19.92 -15.25 -82.38
N GLU A 722 19.43 -16.45 -82.69
CA GLU A 722 18.16 -16.95 -82.14
C GLU A 722 18.31 -17.28 -80.64
N LYS A 723 19.44 -17.86 -80.26
CA LYS A 723 19.76 -18.17 -78.85
C LYS A 723 19.99 -16.91 -78.03
N LEU A 724 20.79 -15.97 -78.53
CA LEU A 724 21.09 -14.72 -77.85
C LEU A 724 19.84 -13.85 -77.66
N THR A 725 18.97 -13.77 -78.67
CA THR A 725 17.68 -13.05 -78.55
C THR A 725 16.82 -13.63 -77.44
N LYS A 726 16.73 -14.96 -77.31
CA LYS A 726 15.99 -15.62 -76.21
C LYS A 726 16.63 -15.32 -74.85
N GLU A 727 17.95 -15.34 -74.75
CA GLU A 727 18.67 -15.02 -73.52
C GLU A 727 18.45 -13.56 -73.10
N LEU A 728 18.53 -12.61 -74.03
CA LEU A 728 18.26 -11.19 -73.79
C LEU A 728 16.79 -10.93 -73.43
N GLN A 729 15.83 -11.63 -74.06
CA GLN A 729 14.42 -11.58 -73.66
C GLN A 729 14.20 -12.07 -72.21
N ILE A 730 14.91 -13.12 -71.79
CA ILE A 730 14.89 -13.59 -70.40
C ILE A 730 15.46 -12.51 -69.46
N LYS A 731 16.54 -11.82 -69.87
CA LYS A 731 17.11 -10.72 -69.07
C LYS A 731 16.18 -9.51 -68.98
N ILE A 732 15.41 -9.17 -70.02
CA ILE A 732 14.36 -8.14 -69.92
C ILE A 732 13.30 -8.52 -68.89
N GLN A 733 12.85 -9.78 -68.87
CA GLN A 733 11.88 -10.24 -67.86
C GLN A 733 12.47 -10.18 -66.44
N PHE A 734 13.75 -10.52 -66.29
CA PHE A 734 14.47 -10.38 -65.03
C PHE A 734 14.57 -8.91 -64.59
N ILE A 735 14.93 -7.99 -65.49
CA ILE A 735 15.00 -6.55 -65.21
C ILE A 735 13.62 -6.02 -64.78
N LYS A 736 12.54 -6.38 -65.49
CA LYS A 736 11.16 -5.98 -65.12
C LYS A 736 10.77 -6.48 -63.72
N LEU A 737 11.17 -7.70 -63.35
CA LEU A 737 10.98 -8.21 -61.99
C LEU A 737 11.75 -7.37 -60.96
N LYS A 738 13.03 -7.05 -61.22
CA LYS A 738 13.87 -6.27 -60.30
C LYS A 738 13.43 -4.81 -60.16
N LEU A 739 12.96 -4.18 -61.23
CA LEU A 739 12.34 -2.86 -61.17
C LEU A 739 11.09 -2.88 -60.27
N SER A 740 10.27 -3.92 -60.36
CA SER A 740 9.10 -4.09 -59.48
C SER A 740 9.48 -4.36 -58.01
N GLU A 741 10.55 -5.14 -57.77
CA GLU A 741 11.12 -5.34 -56.43
C GLU A 741 11.62 -4.01 -55.83
N LEU A 742 12.34 -3.18 -56.60
CA LEU A 742 12.84 -1.87 -56.18
C LEU A 742 11.71 -0.89 -55.85
N GLU A 743 10.63 -0.87 -56.64
CA GLU A 743 9.47 -0.01 -56.37
C GLU A 743 8.81 -0.32 -55.04
N ASN A 744 8.76 -1.61 -54.68
CA ASN A 744 8.13 -2.09 -53.45
C ASN A 744 9.13 -2.39 -52.33
N ILE A 745 10.38 -1.94 -52.44
CA ILE A 745 11.49 -2.43 -51.61
C ILE A 745 11.32 -2.17 -50.10
N TYR A 746 10.60 -1.08 -49.74
CA TYR A 746 10.31 -0.71 -48.35
C TYR A 746 8.95 -1.22 -47.83
N THR A 747 8.17 -1.92 -48.66
CA THR A 747 6.83 -2.41 -48.28
C THR A 747 6.91 -3.63 -47.37
N GLU A 748 5.78 -4.10 -46.81
CA GLU A 748 5.77 -5.27 -45.90
C GLU A 748 6.34 -6.57 -46.48
N GLN A 749 6.36 -6.70 -47.81
CA GLN A 749 6.93 -7.83 -48.54
C GLN A 749 8.30 -7.51 -49.17
N GLY A 750 8.75 -6.27 -49.03
CA GLY A 750 9.99 -5.76 -49.61
C GLY A 750 11.22 -6.13 -48.79
N LYS A 751 12.35 -6.31 -49.47
CA LYS A 751 13.61 -6.72 -48.84
C LYS A 751 14.16 -5.68 -47.86
N TRP A 752 13.83 -4.39 -48.00
CA TRP A 752 14.30 -3.28 -47.16
C TRP A 752 13.22 -2.76 -46.20
N LYS A 753 12.20 -3.57 -45.89
CA LYS A 753 11.11 -3.20 -44.98
C LYS A 753 11.60 -2.59 -43.66
N ASP A 754 12.54 -3.26 -43.00
CA ASP A 754 12.99 -2.86 -41.65
C ASP A 754 13.77 -1.54 -41.67
N LEU A 755 14.30 -1.16 -42.84
CA LEU A 755 15.05 0.07 -43.07
C LEU A 755 14.15 1.28 -43.34
N SER A 756 12.83 1.07 -43.50
CA SER A 756 11.85 2.16 -43.70
C SER A 756 11.71 3.11 -42.50
N SER A 757 12.36 2.80 -41.38
CA SER A 757 12.37 3.59 -40.14
C SER A 757 13.68 4.35 -39.90
N ALA A 758 14.59 4.38 -40.88
CA ALA A 758 15.88 5.09 -40.77
C ALA A 758 15.72 6.60 -40.60
N GLU A 759 16.74 7.24 -40.03
CA GLU A 759 16.82 8.68 -39.92
C GLU A 759 16.93 9.36 -41.30
N GLU A 760 16.65 10.66 -41.35
CA GLU A 760 16.51 11.40 -42.61
C GLU A 760 17.77 11.33 -43.50
N GLU A 761 18.97 11.37 -42.92
CA GLU A 761 20.23 11.29 -43.66
C GLU A 761 20.49 9.89 -44.22
N GLN A 762 20.13 8.85 -43.47
CA GLN A 762 20.28 7.45 -43.89
C GLN A 762 19.27 7.10 -44.99
N MET A 763 18.03 7.58 -44.88
CA MET A 763 17.01 7.42 -45.92
C MET A 763 17.45 8.04 -47.25
N LYS A 764 18.15 9.19 -47.23
CA LYS A 764 18.70 9.80 -48.45
C LYS A 764 19.72 8.90 -49.15
N LEU A 765 20.58 8.22 -48.38
CA LEU A 765 21.54 7.25 -48.93
C LEU A 765 20.83 6.02 -49.51
N LEU A 766 19.85 5.45 -48.80
CA LEU A 766 19.09 4.28 -49.27
C LEU A 766 18.27 4.61 -50.53
N ASP A 767 17.62 5.77 -50.57
CA ASP A 767 16.88 6.23 -51.75
C ASP A 767 17.82 6.50 -52.93
N SER A 768 19.00 7.07 -52.69
CA SER A 768 20.04 7.24 -53.72
C SER A 768 20.46 5.90 -54.32
N VAL A 769 20.66 4.86 -53.48
CA VAL A 769 20.96 3.50 -53.98
C VAL A 769 19.82 2.97 -54.83
N LYS A 770 18.60 3.01 -54.30
CA LYS A 770 17.39 2.53 -54.99
C LYS A 770 17.21 3.20 -56.35
N ASP A 771 17.35 4.52 -56.41
CA ASP A 771 17.14 5.31 -57.63
C ASP A 771 18.25 5.09 -58.65
N THR A 772 19.50 4.90 -58.20
CA THR A 772 20.64 4.55 -59.06
C THR A 772 20.41 3.17 -59.70
N LEU A 773 20.08 2.15 -58.89
CA LEU A 773 19.77 0.81 -59.40
C LEU A 773 18.61 0.84 -60.39
N LYS A 774 17.55 1.60 -60.08
CA LYS A 774 16.37 1.73 -60.93
C LYS A 774 16.72 2.37 -62.28
N THR A 775 17.43 3.48 -62.27
CA THR A 775 17.84 4.21 -63.47
C THR A 775 18.70 3.34 -64.38
N ASN A 776 19.74 2.72 -63.83
CA ASN A 776 20.66 1.90 -64.62
C ASN A 776 19.97 0.66 -65.22
N LEU A 777 19.06 0.03 -64.48
CA LEU A 777 18.26 -1.09 -64.98
C LEU A 777 17.35 -0.66 -66.15
N MET A 778 16.76 0.53 -66.08
CA MET A 778 15.94 1.08 -67.17
C MET A 778 16.77 1.37 -68.42
N GLU A 779 17.96 1.95 -68.27
CA GLU A 779 18.86 2.20 -69.40
C GLU A 779 19.32 0.90 -70.07
N ILE A 780 19.67 -0.12 -69.28
CA ILE A 780 20.02 -1.45 -69.83
C ILE A 780 18.83 -2.06 -70.56
N GLN A 781 17.62 -1.95 -69.98
CA GLN A 781 16.42 -2.47 -70.62
C GLN A 781 16.18 -1.81 -71.98
N GLU A 782 16.34 -0.48 -72.07
CA GLU A 782 16.17 0.27 -73.32
C GLU A 782 17.13 -0.21 -74.40
N VAL A 783 18.43 -0.34 -74.08
CA VAL A 783 19.44 -0.83 -75.03
C VAL A 783 19.14 -2.27 -75.47
N ILE A 784 18.75 -3.15 -74.54
CA ILE A 784 18.38 -4.53 -74.89
C ILE A 784 17.11 -4.57 -75.75
N GLU A 785 16.09 -3.78 -75.43
CA GLU A 785 14.83 -3.72 -76.20
C GLU A 785 15.06 -3.20 -77.62
N GLU A 786 15.96 -2.23 -77.81
CA GLU A 786 16.39 -1.76 -79.13
C GLU A 786 17.17 -2.82 -79.91
N LEU A 787 18.00 -3.63 -79.24
CA LEU A 787 18.77 -4.73 -79.84
C LEU A 787 17.89 -5.87 -80.38
N ILE A 788 16.72 -6.09 -79.76
CA ILE A 788 15.80 -7.20 -80.12
C ILE A 788 14.53 -6.74 -80.83
N THR A 789 14.45 -5.48 -81.27
CA THR A 789 13.31 -4.98 -82.05
C THR A 789 13.67 -5.00 -83.54
N PRO A 790 12.99 -5.79 -84.39
CA PRO A 790 13.32 -5.86 -85.81
C PRO A 790 13.00 -4.55 -86.53
N SER A 791 13.89 -4.14 -87.42
CA SER A 791 13.83 -2.87 -88.17
C SER A 791 12.66 -2.78 -89.15
N ASP A 792 12.13 -3.91 -89.66
CA ASP A 792 10.98 -4.01 -90.58
C ASP A 792 10.30 -5.41 -90.52
N GLU A 793 8.99 -5.50 -90.82
CA GLU A 793 8.15 -6.73 -90.67
C GLU A 793 8.56 -7.95 -91.54
N ASN A 794 9.58 -7.86 -92.40
CA ASN A 794 9.95 -8.94 -93.34
C ASN A 794 11.47 -9.21 -93.49
N GLU A 795 12.34 -8.77 -92.57
CA GLU A 795 13.78 -9.08 -92.58
C GLU A 795 14.17 -10.17 -91.56
N GLU A 796 15.21 -10.96 -91.90
CA GLU A 796 15.85 -11.89 -90.96
C GLU A 796 16.43 -11.12 -89.78
N PHE A 797 16.24 -11.64 -88.58
CA PHE A 797 16.67 -11.01 -87.33
C PHE A 797 18.20 -10.95 -87.29
N GLU A 798 18.79 -9.77 -87.46
CA GLU A 798 20.23 -9.54 -87.34
C GLU A 798 20.49 -8.64 -86.14
N ILE A 799 21.36 -9.07 -85.22
CA ILE A 799 21.71 -8.30 -84.03
C ILE A 799 22.75 -7.24 -84.41
N ASP A 800 22.47 -5.99 -84.07
CA ASP A 800 23.41 -4.88 -84.27
C ASP A 800 24.64 -5.04 -83.35
N GLY A 801 25.76 -5.45 -83.95
CA GLY A 801 27.02 -5.69 -83.26
C GLY A 801 27.68 -4.44 -82.67
N ASP A 802 27.26 -3.22 -83.04
CA ASP A 802 27.75 -1.99 -82.42
C ASP A 802 26.95 -1.66 -81.15
N LYS A 803 25.63 -1.91 -81.17
CA LYS A 803 24.79 -1.81 -79.95
C LYS A 803 25.11 -2.88 -78.91
N LEU A 804 25.60 -4.05 -79.35
CA LEU A 804 26.06 -5.09 -78.44
C LEU A 804 27.32 -4.66 -77.66
N VAL A 805 28.20 -3.90 -78.32
CA VAL A 805 29.37 -3.26 -77.68
C VAL A 805 28.91 -2.14 -76.75
N GLU A 806 27.96 -1.29 -77.17
CA GLU A 806 27.38 -0.25 -76.31
C GLU A 806 26.78 -0.84 -75.01
N LEU A 807 26.07 -1.96 -75.11
CA LEU A 807 25.52 -2.68 -73.96
C LEU A 807 26.62 -3.17 -73.01
N ALA A 808 27.71 -3.71 -73.56
CA ALA A 808 28.84 -4.19 -72.77
C ALA A 808 29.63 -3.04 -72.12
N GLU A 809 29.80 -1.92 -72.83
CA GLU A 809 30.44 -0.70 -72.31
C GLU A 809 29.63 -0.09 -71.16
N LYS A 810 28.31 0.07 -71.34
CA LYS A 810 27.40 0.54 -70.27
C LYS A 810 27.39 -0.41 -69.07
N ALA A 811 27.41 -1.73 -69.30
CA ALA A 811 27.48 -2.70 -68.21
C ALA A 811 28.78 -2.58 -67.41
N ASN A 812 29.93 -2.39 -68.08
CA ASN A 812 31.22 -2.15 -67.44
C ASN A 812 31.28 -0.82 -66.67
N GLU A 813 30.71 0.25 -67.22
CA GLU A 813 30.58 1.54 -66.54
C GLU A 813 29.82 1.39 -65.23
N PHE A 814 28.66 0.72 -65.26
CA PHE A 814 27.83 0.52 -64.07
C PHE A 814 28.44 -0.45 -63.06
N LEU A 815 29.15 -1.50 -63.49
CA LEU A 815 29.88 -2.40 -62.59
C LEU A 815 30.86 -1.65 -61.70
N THR A 816 31.52 -0.63 -62.26
CA THR A 816 32.49 0.20 -61.52
C THR A 816 31.81 1.00 -60.40
N SER A 817 30.54 1.38 -60.57
CA SER A 817 29.76 2.12 -59.56
C SER A 817 29.23 1.25 -58.41
N ILE A 818 29.17 -0.08 -58.58
CA ILE A 818 28.64 -0.99 -57.56
C ILE A 818 29.57 -1.05 -56.34
N GLY A 819 30.87 -1.10 -56.59
CA GLY A 819 31.87 -1.32 -55.54
C GLY A 819 31.88 -2.74 -55.00
N THR A 820 32.42 -2.93 -53.80
CA THR A 820 32.49 -4.24 -53.15
C THR A 820 31.52 -4.34 -51.97
N LEU A 821 31.11 -5.57 -51.61
CA LEU A 821 30.21 -5.84 -50.48
C LEU A 821 30.63 -5.16 -49.17
N TYR A 822 31.91 -4.83 -49.03
CA TYR A 822 32.48 -4.30 -47.81
C TYR A 822 32.76 -2.79 -47.85
N ASP A 823 32.45 -2.11 -48.94
CA ASP A 823 32.60 -0.65 -49.04
C ASP A 823 31.69 0.05 -48.01
N GLY A 824 32.11 1.20 -47.49
CA GLY A 824 31.31 2.02 -46.56
C GLY A 824 31.13 1.48 -45.14
N PHE A 825 31.72 0.34 -44.79
CA PHE A 825 31.82 -0.06 -43.38
C PHE A 825 32.83 0.81 -42.63
N SER A 826 32.47 1.21 -41.40
CA SER A 826 33.43 1.88 -40.52
C SER A 826 34.63 0.98 -40.19
N PRO A 827 35.83 1.57 -40.10
CA PRO A 827 37.03 0.87 -39.65
C PRO A 827 36.84 0.31 -38.25
N LEU A 828 37.28 -0.93 -38.03
CA LEU A 828 37.25 -1.56 -36.71
C LEU A 828 38.23 -0.91 -35.71
N THR A 829 39.14 -0.05 -36.18
CA THR A 829 39.97 0.82 -35.32
C THR A 829 39.13 1.65 -34.34
N SER A 830 37.93 2.11 -34.72
CA SER A 830 37.08 2.94 -33.85
C SER A 830 36.63 2.21 -32.57
N LEU A 831 36.40 0.89 -32.65
CA LEU A 831 36.07 0.05 -31.49
C LEU A 831 37.25 -0.11 -30.52
N TYR A 832 38.45 -0.27 -31.08
CA TYR A 832 39.68 -0.26 -30.31
C TYR A 832 39.90 1.09 -29.62
N GLU A 833 39.77 2.21 -30.36
CA GLU A 833 39.90 3.56 -29.82
C GLU A 833 38.89 3.83 -28.70
N THR A 834 37.65 3.35 -28.85
CA THR A 834 36.62 3.43 -27.82
C THR A 834 37.04 2.66 -26.56
N THR A 835 37.54 1.44 -26.72
CA THR A 835 38.03 0.61 -25.60
C THR A 835 39.19 1.27 -24.85
N ILE A 836 40.14 1.87 -25.58
CA ILE A 836 41.25 2.61 -24.97
C ILE A 836 40.75 3.87 -24.25
N SER A 837 39.85 4.63 -24.87
CA SER A 837 39.22 5.82 -24.28
C SER A 837 38.46 5.48 -22.99
N ASP A 838 37.82 4.32 -22.92
CA ASP A 838 37.15 3.81 -21.72
C ASP A 838 38.14 3.52 -20.60
N TYR A 839 39.26 2.86 -20.89
CA TYR A 839 40.32 2.66 -19.90
C TYR A 839 40.89 3.99 -19.39
N GLU A 840 41.18 4.93 -20.28
CA GLU A 840 41.68 6.26 -19.91
C GLU A 840 40.68 7.03 -19.04
N THR A 841 39.40 6.97 -19.40
CA THR A 841 38.33 7.57 -18.61
C THR A 841 38.22 6.94 -17.23
N ASN A 842 38.33 5.61 -17.13
CA ASN A 842 38.34 4.89 -15.87
C ASN A 842 39.55 5.24 -14.99
N ILE A 843 40.75 5.30 -15.58
CA ILE A 843 41.98 5.73 -14.90
C ILE A 843 41.83 7.16 -14.37
N ARG A 844 41.38 8.09 -15.22
CA ARG A 844 41.16 9.49 -14.85
C ARG A 844 40.14 9.63 -13.72
N ARG A 845 39.01 8.93 -13.80
CA ARG A 845 37.97 8.92 -12.76
C ARG A 845 38.51 8.35 -11.43
N ALA A 846 39.19 7.20 -11.47
CA ALA A 846 39.77 6.57 -10.28
C ALA A 846 40.87 7.44 -9.64
N THR A 847 41.72 8.08 -10.45
CA THR A 847 42.77 9.01 -10.00
C THR A 847 42.16 10.23 -9.32
N LYS A 848 41.16 10.86 -9.96
CA LYS A 848 40.44 12.00 -9.36
C LYS A 848 39.77 11.61 -8.05
N LYS A 849 39.16 10.42 -7.95
CA LYS A 849 38.58 9.92 -6.69
C LYS A 849 39.66 9.72 -5.62
N LYS A 850 40.78 9.07 -5.98
CA LYS A 850 41.92 8.84 -5.09
C LYS A 850 42.47 10.14 -4.50
N GLU A 851 42.64 11.18 -5.31
CA GLU A 851 43.16 12.49 -4.88
C GLU A 851 42.21 13.21 -3.93
N ASN A 852 40.89 13.09 -4.16
CA ASN A 852 39.88 13.77 -3.34
C ASN A 852 39.67 13.08 -1.99
N ILE A 853 39.80 11.76 -1.89
CA ILE A 853 39.47 10.97 -0.69
C ILE A 853 40.13 11.49 0.59
N PRO A 854 41.46 11.73 0.63
CA PRO A 854 42.09 12.22 1.83
C PRO A 854 41.63 13.62 2.23
N GLN A 855 41.20 14.40 1.24
CA GLN A 855 40.81 15.79 1.41
C GLN A 855 39.34 15.93 1.83
N THR A 856 38.50 14.96 1.49
CA THR A 856 37.07 14.98 1.80
C THR A 856 36.69 14.15 3.03
N ALA A 857 37.47 13.12 3.37
CA ALA A 857 37.23 12.26 4.53
C ALA A 857 37.23 13.00 5.87
N LYS A 858 37.92 14.14 5.95
CA LYS A 858 38.05 14.96 7.16
C LYS A 858 37.00 16.07 7.28
N ILE A 859 36.17 16.26 6.25
CA ILE A 859 35.22 17.37 6.20
C ILE A 859 34.09 17.18 7.21
N LEU A 860 33.68 15.93 7.45
CA LEU A 860 32.60 15.58 8.34
C LEU A 860 32.77 14.16 8.84
N SER A 861 32.35 13.92 10.08
CA SER A 861 32.31 12.60 10.71
C SER A 861 31.18 11.74 10.11
N GLY A 862 31.39 11.23 8.89
CA GLY A 862 30.35 10.57 8.08
C GLY A 862 29.84 9.26 8.68
N GLN A 863 30.70 8.49 9.36
CA GLN A 863 30.28 7.25 10.02
C GLN A 863 29.34 7.54 11.20
N GLU A 864 29.60 8.61 11.95
CA GLU A 864 28.80 9.02 13.10
C GLU A 864 27.38 9.38 12.66
N ILE A 865 27.23 9.99 11.48
CA ILE A 865 25.92 10.21 10.86
C ILE A 865 25.21 8.88 10.55
N PHE A 866 25.91 7.90 9.97
CA PHE A 866 25.32 6.60 9.65
C PHE A 866 24.85 5.88 10.93
N VAL A 867 25.67 5.91 11.97
CA VAL A 867 25.37 5.35 13.30
C VAL A 867 24.13 6.00 13.90
N LEU A 868 24.06 7.33 13.90
CA LEU A 868 22.93 8.07 14.47
C LEU A 868 21.63 7.85 13.70
N LEU A 869 21.69 7.78 12.36
CA LEU A 869 20.53 7.50 11.51
C LEU A 869 19.98 6.09 11.72
N ARG A 870 20.85 5.08 11.76
CA ARG A 870 20.43 3.70 12.05
C ARG A 870 19.90 3.56 13.47
N TYR A 871 20.52 4.25 14.44
CA TYR A 871 20.00 4.31 15.81
C TYR A 871 18.59 4.93 15.86
N TRP A 872 18.37 6.07 15.20
CA TRP A 872 17.05 6.70 15.11
C TRP A 872 16.02 5.75 14.49
N LYS A 873 16.36 5.10 13.37
CA LYS A 873 15.49 4.13 12.70
C LYS A 873 15.10 2.99 13.64
N ASN A 874 16.08 2.40 14.32
CA ASN A 874 15.87 1.22 15.15
C ASN A 874 15.17 1.54 16.49
N THR A 875 15.20 2.78 16.96
CA THR A 875 14.73 3.13 18.32
C THR A 875 13.62 4.17 18.40
N GLN A 876 13.51 5.09 17.42
CA GLN A 876 12.63 6.27 17.49
C GLN A 876 11.54 6.26 16.41
N GLU A 877 11.82 5.75 15.20
CA GLU A 877 10.92 5.81 14.04
C GLU A 877 9.49 5.34 14.33
N THR A 878 9.33 4.21 15.02
CA THR A 878 7.99 3.65 15.32
C THR A 878 7.16 4.58 16.21
N ASN A 879 7.79 5.21 17.21
CA ASN A 879 7.09 6.12 18.10
C ASN A 879 6.84 7.47 17.41
N PHE A 880 7.82 7.96 16.66
CA PHE A 880 7.70 9.15 15.84
C PHE A 880 6.51 9.06 14.88
N ASN A 881 6.37 7.95 14.13
CA ASN A 881 5.28 7.74 13.19
C ASN A 881 3.89 7.67 13.86
N LYS A 882 3.80 7.33 15.15
CA LYS A 882 2.54 7.35 15.91
C LYS A 882 2.12 8.76 16.33
N ILE A 883 3.09 9.65 16.55
CA ILE A 883 2.84 11.01 17.03
C ILE A 883 2.84 12.06 15.90
N LEU A 884 3.37 11.71 14.73
CA LEU A 884 3.39 12.57 13.56
C LEU A 884 1.96 12.91 13.11
N LEU A 885 1.73 14.20 12.83
CA LEU A 885 0.43 14.70 12.40
C LEU A 885 0.09 14.21 10.99
N ASP A 886 -1.11 13.70 10.76
CA ASP A 886 -1.56 13.27 9.44
C ASP A 886 -1.70 14.47 8.48
N ASP A 887 -0.94 14.49 7.38
CA ASP A 887 -0.91 15.59 6.41
C ASP A 887 -2.21 15.79 5.61
N LYS A 888 -3.13 14.81 5.65
CA LYS A 888 -4.43 14.85 4.96
C LYS A 888 -5.58 15.17 5.91
N THR A 889 -5.56 14.59 7.10
CA THR A 889 -6.72 14.61 8.02
C THR A 889 -6.55 15.56 9.20
N TYR A 890 -5.32 15.94 9.56
CA TYR A 890 -5.11 16.89 10.65
C TYR A 890 -5.63 18.28 10.29
N GLN A 891 -6.05 19.04 11.31
CA GLN A 891 -6.74 20.32 11.10
C GLN A 891 -5.79 21.41 10.63
N ASP A 892 -4.59 21.41 11.19
CA ASP A 892 -3.48 22.27 10.80
C ASP A 892 -2.70 21.65 9.63
N LYS A 893 -3.24 21.80 8.42
CA LYS A 893 -2.70 21.13 7.22
C LYS A 893 -1.33 21.67 6.81
N GLU A 894 -1.07 22.95 7.02
CA GLU A 894 0.18 23.56 6.57
C GLU A 894 1.37 23.12 7.43
N LEU A 895 1.21 23.12 8.75
CA LEU A 895 2.24 22.58 9.64
C LEU A 895 2.44 21.06 9.45
N ALA A 896 1.34 20.29 9.34
CA ALA A 896 1.44 18.85 9.11
C ALA A 896 2.20 18.52 7.82
N LYS A 897 1.88 19.22 6.71
CA LYS A 897 2.62 19.06 5.44
C LYS A 897 4.10 19.39 5.58
N PHE A 898 4.45 20.49 6.26
CA PHE A 898 5.84 20.86 6.47
C PHE A 898 6.61 19.76 7.21
N LEU A 899 6.07 19.28 8.33
CA LEU A 899 6.69 18.21 9.12
C LEU A 899 6.86 16.91 8.32
N HIS A 900 5.89 16.57 7.48
CA HIS A 900 6.00 15.44 6.54
C HIS A 900 7.02 15.68 5.43
N GLN A 901 7.12 16.88 4.87
CA GLN A 901 8.10 17.19 3.82
C GLN A 901 9.52 17.06 4.35
N GLU A 902 9.76 17.59 5.56
CA GLU A 902 11.06 17.50 6.22
C GLU A 902 11.46 16.05 6.55
N THR A 903 10.50 15.14 6.79
CA THR A 903 10.78 13.71 7.04
C THR A 903 10.77 12.82 5.78
N LYS A 904 9.95 13.13 4.77
CA LYS A 904 9.89 12.38 3.50
C LYS A 904 11.12 12.57 2.63
N PHE A 905 11.71 13.77 2.64
CA PHE A 905 13.02 14.01 2.00
C PHE A 905 14.07 13.04 2.56
N ALA A 906 13.98 12.78 3.86
CA ALA A 906 14.84 11.90 4.61
C ALA A 906 14.64 10.40 4.22
N THR A 907 13.40 9.93 4.09
CA THR A 907 13.14 8.48 3.98
C THR A 907 13.11 7.91 2.56
N GLN A 908 12.89 8.72 1.51
CA GLN A 908 12.42 8.18 0.21
C GLN A 908 13.17 8.58 -1.06
N THR A 909 14.10 9.54 -1.06
CA THR A 909 14.53 10.17 -2.33
C THR A 909 15.84 9.68 -2.95
N ARG A 910 16.80 9.10 -2.20
CA ARG A 910 18.06 8.59 -2.77
C ARG A 910 18.38 7.16 -2.34
N GLU A 911 18.94 6.40 -3.27
CA GLU A 911 19.34 5.00 -3.04
C GLU A 911 20.39 4.90 -1.92
N SER A 912 21.34 5.83 -1.87
CA SER A 912 22.35 5.93 -0.81
C SER A 912 21.74 5.93 0.59
N TYR A 913 20.70 6.72 0.84
CA TYR A 913 20.02 6.79 2.13
C TYR A 913 19.27 5.51 2.48
N ARG A 914 18.60 4.91 1.49
CA ARG A 914 17.94 3.60 1.68
C ARG A 914 18.98 2.55 2.09
N ASN A 915 20.16 2.56 1.49
CA ASN A 915 21.21 1.61 1.79
C ASN A 915 21.83 1.84 3.17
N ILE A 916 22.00 3.09 3.63
CA ILE A 916 22.42 3.39 5.02
C ILE A 916 21.45 2.76 6.03
N LEU A 917 20.15 2.86 5.77
CA LEU A 917 19.09 2.41 6.68
C LEU A 917 18.77 0.91 6.56
N LYS A 918 19.12 0.23 5.47
CA LYS A 918 18.70 -1.16 5.18
C LYS A 918 19.62 -2.26 5.76
N VAL A 919 20.60 -1.90 6.58
CA VAL A 919 21.51 -2.87 7.21
C VAL A 919 20.73 -3.85 8.08
N ASP A 920 20.87 -5.15 7.81
CA ASP A 920 20.17 -6.24 8.48
C ASP A 920 21.04 -7.51 8.59
N GLY A 921 20.50 -8.58 9.18
CA GLY A 921 21.20 -9.86 9.36
C GLY A 921 21.16 -10.80 8.16
N SER A 922 21.17 -10.27 6.93
CA SER A 922 21.12 -11.05 5.68
C SER A 922 22.43 -10.93 4.87
N GLU A 923 22.60 -11.82 3.89
CA GLU A 923 23.72 -11.82 2.93
C GLU A 923 23.76 -10.55 2.05
N ASN A 924 22.63 -9.85 1.93
CA ASN A 924 22.57 -8.54 1.27
C ASN A 924 23.33 -7.45 2.07
N SER A 925 23.59 -7.69 3.35
CA SER A 925 24.35 -6.80 4.23
C SER A 925 25.74 -7.36 4.53
N PHE A 926 25.81 -8.63 4.93
CA PHE A 926 27.03 -9.32 5.36
C PHE A 926 27.17 -10.64 4.61
N ASP A 927 28.06 -10.68 3.64
CA ASP A 927 28.45 -11.91 2.94
C ASP A 927 29.60 -12.57 3.70
N VAL A 928 29.48 -13.87 3.96
CA VAL A 928 30.40 -14.63 4.81
C VAL A 928 30.86 -15.86 4.07
N GLU A 929 32.16 -15.99 3.90
CA GLU A 929 32.75 -17.18 3.30
C GLU A 929 32.58 -18.37 4.27
N GLU A 930 31.95 -19.46 3.82
CA GLU A 930 31.70 -20.64 4.66
C GLU A 930 33.01 -21.21 5.21
N GLN A 931 33.17 -21.18 6.53
CA GLN A 931 34.29 -21.84 7.22
C GLN A 931 33.84 -23.19 7.77
N GLU A 932 34.19 -24.28 7.09
CA GLU A 932 33.75 -25.66 7.39
C GLU A 932 34.20 -26.21 8.77
N ASN A 933 34.99 -25.50 9.58
CA ASN A 933 35.68 -26.06 10.76
C ASN A 933 35.53 -25.27 12.08
N GLN A 934 34.50 -24.43 12.27
CA GLN A 934 34.28 -23.73 13.55
C GLN A 934 33.16 -24.37 14.40
N GLU A 935 33.36 -24.47 15.72
CA GLU A 935 32.37 -24.97 16.70
C GLU A 935 31.10 -24.09 16.77
N THR A 936 31.16 -22.84 16.30
CA THR A 936 30.00 -21.94 16.18
C THR A 936 30.01 -21.29 14.80
N PRO A 937 29.05 -21.57 13.90
CA PRO A 937 29.04 -20.97 12.57
C PRO A 937 28.79 -19.46 12.65
N ILE A 938 29.71 -18.68 12.10
CA ILE A 938 29.52 -17.24 11.88
C ILE A 938 28.48 -17.09 10.76
N THR A 939 27.37 -16.45 11.06
CA THR A 939 26.30 -16.15 10.10
C THR A 939 26.10 -14.63 9.98
N ALA A 940 25.50 -14.17 8.87
CA ALA A 940 25.09 -12.77 8.71
C ALA A 940 24.25 -12.26 9.91
N LYS A 941 23.41 -13.13 10.47
CA LYS A 941 22.57 -12.82 11.63
C LYS A 941 23.39 -12.59 12.91
N THR A 942 24.36 -13.44 13.21
CA THR A 942 25.22 -13.27 14.40
C THR A 942 26.12 -12.05 14.28
N ILE A 943 26.63 -11.77 13.08
CA ILE A 943 27.41 -10.55 12.79
C ILE A 943 26.57 -9.30 13.01
N TYR A 944 25.35 -9.29 12.50
CA TYR A 944 24.44 -8.16 12.64
C TYR A 944 24.04 -7.90 14.10
N GLN A 945 23.85 -8.94 14.92
CA GLN A 945 23.55 -8.77 16.34
C GLN A 945 24.67 -8.04 17.08
N GLU A 946 25.93 -8.49 16.92
CA GLU A 946 27.08 -7.83 17.53
C GLU A 946 27.30 -6.42 16.97
N PHE A 947 27.15 -6.24 15.65
CA PHE A 947 27.19 -4.94 14.99
C PHE A 947 26.18 -3.95 15.60
N ASN A 948 24.91 -4.35 15.68
CA ASN A 948 23.82 -3.49 16.16
C ASN A 948 23.98 -3.17 17.66
N ASP A 949 24.48 -4.11 18.48
CA ASP A 949 24.74 -3.88 19.90
C ASP A 949 25.86 -2.86 20.13
N LEU A 950 26.96 -2.97 19.37
CA LEU A 950 28.07 -2.01 19.43
C LEU A 950 27.65 -0.64 18.89
N GLU A 951 26.95 -0.61 17.76
CA GLU A 951 26.44 0.62 17.15
C GLU A 951 25.46 1.36 18.07
N THR A 952 24.55 0.63 18.71
CA THR A 952 23.58 1.20 19.65
C THR A 952 24.26 1.84 20.86
N LYS A 953 25.30 1.20 21.41
CA LYS A 953 26.09 1.76 22.52
C LYS A 953 26.81 3.03 22.06
N TYR A 954 27.47 2.97 20.91
CA TYR A 954 28.20 4.11 20.37
C TYR A 954 27.27 5.32 20.10
N ALA A 955 26.11 5.09 19.47
CA ALA A 955 25.12 6.13 19.23
C ALA A 955 24.62 6.80 20.53
N LYS A 956 24.38 6.02 21.58
CA LYS A 956 23.94 6.55 22.88
C LYS A 956 25.02 7.42 23.53
N SER A 957 26.27 6.99 23.51
CA SER A 957 27.38 7.78 24.05
C SER A 957 27.57 9.07 23.26
N LEU A 958 27.41 9.02 21.93
CA LEU A 958 27.50 10.20 21.06
C LEU A 958 26.37 11.21 21.34
N LEU A 959 25.13 10.75 21.46
CA LEU A 959 24.00 11.60 21.85
C LEU A 959 24.13 12.17 23.26
N THR A 960 24.78 11.44 24.18
CA THR A 960 25.03 11.90 25.55
C THR A 960 26.08 13.00 25.56
N TRP A 961 27.17 12.83 24.80
CA TRP A 961 28.18 13.86 24.58
C TRP A 961 27.59 15.17 24.03
N PHE A 962 26.72 15.08 23.03
CA PHE A 962 26.04 16.27 22.49
C PHE A 962 25.15 17.01 23.48
N LYS A 963 24.71 16.36 24.57
CA LYS A 963 23.93 16.98 25.64
C LYS A 963 24.82 17.55 26.75
N ASP A 964 25.90 16.85 27.10
CA ASP A 964 26.80 17.21 28.20
C ASP A 964 28.25 16.87 27.86
N HIS A 965 29.08 17.91 27.76
CA HIS A 965 30.49 17.83 27.35
C HIS A 965 31.42 17.52 28.55
N SER A 966 30.96 16.71 29.49
CA SER A 966 31.76 16.29 30.65
C SER A 966 32.84 15.27 30.27
N GLU A 967 33.96 15.28 30.99
CA GLU A 967 35.09 14.39 30.72
C GLU A 967 34.70 12.89 30.80
N ASN A 968 33.72 12.54 31.65
CA ASN A 968 33.20 11.18 31.74
C ASN A 968 32.49 10.76 30.45
N ASN A 969 31.63 11.62 29.90
CA ASN A 969 30.91 11.34 28.65
C ASN A 969 31.87 11.30 27.46
N LYS A 970 32.92 12.14 27.47
CA LYS A 970 34.01 12.07 26.48
C LYS A 970 34.66 10.69 26.49
N ASN A 971 35.11 10.22 27.66
CA ASN A 971 35.79 8.94 27.78
C ASN A 971 34.89 7.75 27.34
N ASP A 972 33.62 7.77 27.73
CA ASP A 972 32.64 6.75 27.30
C ASP A 972 32.42 6.75 25.78
N LEU A 973 32.34 7.94 25.17
CA LEU A 973 32.25 8.07 23.71
C LEU A 973 33.49 7.50 23.01
N LEU A 974 34.69 7.85 23.48
CA LEU A 974 35.94 7.37 22.88
C LEU A 974 36.07 5.84 23.02
N GLU A 975 35.68 5.27 24.15
CA GLU A 975 35.71 3.82 24.40
C GLU A 975 34.72 3.06 23.52
N THR A 976 33.47 3.52 23.45
CA THR A 976 32.43 2.87 22.62
C THR A 976 32.75 3.00 21.13
N ARG A 977 33.26 4.15 20.69
CA ARG A 977 33.77 4.35 19.32
C ARG A 977 34.86 3.35 19.00
N LYS A 978 35.87 3.24 19.89
CA LYS A 978 37.01 2.34 19.67
C LYS A 978 36.56 0.90 19.45
N LYS A 979 35.69 0.37 20.32
CA LYS A 979 35.14 -0.99 20.19
C LYS A 979 34.39 -1.19 18.87
N TYR A 980 33.57 -0.21 18.47
CA TYR A 980 32.82 -0.28 17.22
C TYR A 980 33.74 -0.32 15.99
N TYR A 981 34.74 0.57 15.91
CA TYR A 981 35.67 0.61 14.79
C TYR A 981 36.63 -0.58 14.77
N GLU A 982 37.10 -1.07 15.91
CA GLU A 982 37.90 -2.31 16.00
C GLU A 982 37.11 -3.51 15.45
N TYR A 983 35.82 -3.60 15.78
CA TYR A 983 34.94 -4.62 15.22
C TYR A 983 34.83 -4.50 13.68
N LEU A 984 34.53 -3.30 13.15
CA LEU A 984 34.48 -3.06 11.70
C LEU A 984 35.82 -3.32 11.00
N ASN A 985 36.95 -3.04 11.67
CA ASN A 985 38.28 -3.24 11.13
C ASN A 985 38.66 -4.72 11.05
N SER A 986 38.02 -5.58 11.85
CA SER A 986 38.27 -7.04 11.90
C SER A 986 37.56 -7.84 10.80
N PHE A 987 36.65 -7.23 10.02
CA PHE A 987 35.84 -7.95 9.03
C PHE A 987 36.68 -8.68 7.98
N LYS A 988 37.75 -8.05 7.48
CA LYS A 988 38.67 -8.69 6.54
C LYS A 988 39.34 -9.93 7.12
N ASP A 989 39.77 -9.86 8.38
CA ASP A 989 40.46 -10.97 9.06
C ASP A 989 39.49 -12.13 9.41
N LYS A 990 38.19 -11.84 9.43
CA LYS A 990 37.10 -12.80 9.66
C LYS A 990 36.44 -13.30 8.38
N ASN A 991 36.97 -12.97 7.19
CA ASN A 991 36.37 -13.26 5.88
C ASN A 991 34.89 -12.79 5.76
N ILE A 992 34.61 -11.61 6.32
CA ILE A 992 33.31 -10.95 6.21
C ILE A 992 33.42 -9.87 5.13
N TYR A 993 32.59 -9.99 4.09
CA TYR A 993 32.50 -9.05 2.99
C TYR A 993 31.22 -8.22 3.11
N LEU A 994 31.31 -6.93 2.79
CA LEU A 994 30.19 -5.99 2.91
C LEU A 994 29.49 -5.85 1.57
N SER A 995 28.43 -6.63 1.36
CA SER A 995 27.51 -6.47 0.23
C SER A 995 26.87 -5.08 0.22
N ASN A 996 26.58 -4.53 1.40
CA ASN A 996 26.14 -3.15 1.57
C ASN A 996 27.31 -2.24 1.95
N SER A 997 27.79 -1.45 0.99
CA SER A 997 28.90 -0.51 1.18
C SER A 997 28.61 0.62 2.16
N TYR A 998 27.35 0.87 2.54
CA TYR A 998 26.94 1.92 3.49
C TYR A 998 26.98 1.51 4.97
N ILE A 999 27.46 0.29 5.26
CA ILE A 999 27.79 -0.12 6.64
C ILE A 999 28.96 0.71 7.16
N ARG A 1000 29.96 0.95 6.29
CA ARG A 1000 31.13 1.77 6.56
C ARG A 1000 31.16 2.98 5.65
N PHE A 1001 31.23 4.17 6.24
CA PHE A 1001 31.43 5.40 5.50
C PHE A 1001 32.82 5.40 4.83
N GLY A 1002 32.82 5.66 3.52
CA GLY A 1002 34.02 5.96 2.74
C GLY A 1002 33.83 7.31 2.06
N SER A 1003 34.86 8.16 2.05
CA SER A 1003 34.75 9.50 1.45
C SER A 1003 34.64 9.47 -0.08
N ASP A 1004 34.83 8.30 -0.69
CA ASP A 1004 34.51 8.02 -2.08
C ASP A 1004 33.01 7.94 -2.40
N LEU A 1005 32.15 7.89 -1.38
CA LEU A 1005 30.71 8.08 -1.53
C LEU A 1005 30.35 9.52 -1.93
N TYR A 1006 31.29 10.46 -1.81
CA TYR A 1006 31.10 11.81 -2.31
C TYR A 1006 31.28 11.87 -3.83
N ILE A 1007 30.27 12.38 -4.50
CA ILE A 1007 30.24 12.63 -5.93
C ILE A 1007 30.01 14.13 -6.11
N TYR A 1008 30.95 14.80 -6.77
CA TYR A 1008 30.83 16.23 -7.09
C TYR A 1008 30.96 16.38 -8.60
N ASP A 1009 29.84 16.65 -9.25
CA ASP A 1009 29.77 17.04 -10.65
C ASP A 1009 29.04 18.37 -10.77
N GLU A 1010 29.67 19.35 -11.41
CA GLU A 1010 29.06 20.68 -11.64
C GLU A 1010 28.11 20.67 -12.84
N ASN A 1011 28.23 19.66 -13.71
CA ASN A 1011 27.49 19.54 -14.96
C ASN A 1011 26.31 18.56 -14.87
N GLU A 1012 26.29 17.68 -13.87
CA GLU A 1012 25.24 16.69 -13.64
C GLU A 1012 24.71 16.75 -12.19
N PRO A 1013 23.80 17.68 -11.87
CA PRO A 1013 23.35 17.93 -10.48
C PRO A 1013 22.60 16.76 -9.83
N ASP A 1014 22.08 15.82 -10.62
CA ASP A 1014 21.35 14.65 -10.12
C ASP A 1014 22.29 13.59 -9.51
N GLU A 1015 23.57 13.57 -9.89
CA GLU A 1015 24.60 12.70 -9.30
C GLU A 1015 25.36 13.37 -8.14
N HIS A 1016 25.08 14.65 -7.83
CA HIS A 1016 25.79 15.42 -6.81
C HIS A 1016 25.46 14.96 -5.38
N VAL A 1017 26.44 14.36 -4.70
CA VAL A 1017 26.37 13.81 -3.33
C VAL A 1017 27.58 14.33 -2.53
N VAL A 1018 27.37 15.28 -1.62
CA VAL A 1018 28.46 15.88 -0.82
C VAL A 1018 28.19 15.78 0.68
N ALA A 1019 29.15 16.17 1.51
CA ALA A 1019 29.05 16.10 2.98
C ALA A 1019 27.81 16.82 3.53
N ALA A 1020 27.44 17.98 2.95
CA ALA A 1020 26.23 18.70 3.32
C ALA A 1020 24.96 17.86 3.19
N HIS A 1021 24.86 16.98 2.18
CA HIS A 1021 23.69 16.14 1.95
C HIS A 1021 23.53 15.06 3.03
N PHE A 1022 24.61 14.38 3.41
CA PHE A 1022 24.58 13.40 4.49
C PHE A 1022 24.30 14.06 5.84
N LEU A 1023 24.88 15.23 6.09
CA LEU A 1023 24.61 16.01 7.30
C LEU A 1023 23.12 16.36 7.41
N ASP A 1024 22.58 16.93 6.34
CA ASP A 1024 21.20 17.37 6.23
C ASP A 1024 20.20 16.27 6.55
N PHE A 1025 20.49 15.04 6.13
CA PHE A 1025 19.62 13.91 6.37
C PHE A 1025 19.43 13.62 7.87
N TYR A 1026 20.53 13.52 8.62
CA TYR A 1026 20.44 13.28 10.07
C TYR A 1026 19.78 14.43 10.82
N ILE A 1027 20.23 15.67 10.55
CA ILE A 1027 19.79 16.83 11.34
C ILE A 1027 18.29 17.10 11.17
N LYS A 1028 17.74 16.93 9.96
CA LYS A 1028 16.30 17.08 9.71
C LYS A 1028 15.47 16.04 10.45
N THR A 1029 15.84 14.76 10.29
CA THR A 1029 15.13 13.65 10.92
C THR A 1029 15.11 13.82 12.44
N GLN A 1030 16.25 14.12 13.05
CA GLN A 1030 16.32 14.29 14.50
C GLN A 1030 15.63 15.58 14.96
N ALA A 1031 15.79 16.71 14.26
CA ALA A 1031 15.14 17.96 14.63
C ALA A 1031 13.61 17.86 14.62
N VAL A 1032 13.03 17.29 13.57
CA VAL A 1032 11.58 17.09 13.49
C VAL A 1032 11.10 16.12 14.57
N THR A 1033 11.88 15.07 14.87
CA THR A 1033 11.56 14.14 15.96
C THR A 1033 11.50 14.86 17.30
N ASP A 1034 12.54 15.62 17.66
CA ASP A 1034 12.62 16.37 18.91
C ASP A 1034 11.46 17.38 19.04
N ILE A 1035 11.15 18.11 17.96
CA ILE A 1035 10.05 19.09 17.95
C ILE A 1035 8.69 18.40 18.04
N MET A 1036 8.47 17.29 17.33
CA MET A 1036 7.19 16.56 17.42
C MET A 1036 6.95 15.93 18.78
N GLU A 1037 7.98 15.37 19.42
CA GLU A 1037 7.86 14.87 20.79
C GLU A 1037 7.45 16.00 21.75
N ASN A 1038 8.04 17.19 21.61
CA ASN A 1038 7.67 18.35 22.41
C ASN A 1038 6.23 18.81 22.16
N LEU A 1039 5.82 18.92 20.89
CA LEU A 1039 4.46 19.31 20.52
C LEU A 1039 3.44 18.30 21.06
N TYR A 1040 3.75 17.01 20.95
CA TYR A 1040 2.88 15.94 21.42
C TYR A 1040 2.66 16.00 22.93
N GLU A 1041 3.74 16.03 23.72
CA GLU A 1041 3.65 16.07 25.18
C GLU A 1041 3.04 17.38 25.70
N LYS A 1042 3.34 18.52 25.06
CA LYS A 1042 2.88 19.83 25.53
C LYS A 1042 1.43 20.12 25.16
N TYR A 1043 0.99 19.73 23.96
CA TYR A 1043 -0.27 20.21 23.38
C TYR A 1043 -1.27 19.13 22.96
N ILE A 1044 -0.84 17.87 22.73
CA ILE A 1044 -1.71 16.83 22.15
C ILE A 1044 -2.15 15.79 23.17
N LYS A 1045 -1.21 15.19 23.90
CA LYS A 1045 -1.43 14.18 24.94
C LYS A 1045 -2.09 14.79 26.16
#